data_AF-A0A8B6DA99-F1
#
_entry.id   AF-A0A8B6DA99-F1
#
_cell.length_a   1.000
_cell.length_b   1.000
_cell.length_c   1.000
_cell.angle_alpha   90.00
_cell.angle_beta   90.00
_cell.angle_gamma   90.00
#
_symmetry.space_group_name_H-M   'P 1'
#
loop_
_entity.id
_entity.type
_entity.pdbx_description
1 polymer ?
#
loop_
_entity_poly.entity_id
_entity_poly.type
_entity_poly.pdbx_seq_one_letter_code
_entity_poly.pdbx_strand_id
1 'polypeptide(L)'
;MEANFIDPLSGVPTQHLSFYLRQLLEPSEIYVDNKLNTLNYNVKTSARDQNVDVLVYGSAGERMVVSLNWCCQHTTIQPQILFYQSDVANIVYEAESAIGPHSLLVDTNSCAPGNLTLQIPYPEYFESSTTEKIKETVYLRALNSELTVTFCNQHIHPKITQGIECSQWPESLTSEWHTRERPSGFPDSEMLKELASRACYVRKYSNNSNQNSDIEWQFVFPTVETDLLRDMMNPNMKYALRLFKMITNFQTETVQRGLRTNHLKTVMLYSCESVPISVWSNNIGGGVLFLISSLMLYLHRRCLPHYIMASVNLLEEYSDLELDNLLMCLEQIRLFPLMAFNVFAENNHLRNQWIIDPIVNDLHRFRNDRDHLKSIEQAFCPTLIELAKRLVMFGVHYFEKGFTMIERAYDSIYDLEKQRKVENPQTFEQFIEPFAYAVEDPITRYFFTDFVDSKLRTNILSKMVDSDHVRIVGDVGGREAGGKYNEFPIPAGSKLDDVEYLQSLANYLMTIDKTESAAHFFRCGIALGRCAFEEEIIDVSEIIDEEVKKQIVEKNMKTTQNFHYTLYSLYTNLIDCYNHMKQTILFQEFIHDFEELVETLSIPCYFRKLADTWDALGNEEKADLYHGKADQHQHNKHSTRV
;
A
#
# COMPACT_ATOMS: atom_id res chain seq x y z
N MET A 1 3.65 29.14 -3.42
CA MET A 1 2.90 29.00 -4.70
C MET A 1 1.42 29.20 -4.35
N GLU A 2 0.75 30.13 -5.02
CA GLU A 2 -0.62 30.57 -4.67
C GLU A 2 -1.69 29.50 -4.97
N ALA A 3 -2.81 29.53 -4.24
CA ALA A 3 -3.92 28.57 -4.40
C ALA A 3 -4.54 28.53 -5.81
N ASN A 4 -4.35 29.60 -6.60
CA ASN A 4 -4.90 29.73 -7.94
C ASN A 4 -3.89 29.42 -9.07
N PHE A 5 -2.74 28.84 -8.74
CA PHE A 5 -1.72 28.55 -9.74
C PHE A 5 -2.17 27.44 -10.71
N ILE A 6 -2.09 27.75 -12.01
CA ILE A 6 -2.28 26.79 -13.09
C ILE A 6 -0.94 26.50 -13.73
N ASP A 7 -0.63 25.22 -13.82
CA ASP A 7 0.55 24.77 -14.53
C ASP A 7 0.44 25.17 -16.02
N PRO A 8 1.37 25.99 -16.54
CA PRO A 8 1.24 26.54 -17.89
C PRO A 8 1.38 25.47 -18.98
N LEU A 9 2.03 24.34 -18.69
CA LEU A 9 2.24 23.26 -19.66
C LEU A 9 1.02 22.35 -19.78
N SER A 10 0.50 21.84 -18.66
CA SER A 10 -0.68 20.95 -18.68
C SER A 10 -2.01 21.70 -18.71
N GLY A 11 -2.04 22.96 -18.29
CA GLY A 11 -3.28 23.70 -18.05
C GLY A 11 -4.05 23.24 -16.81
N VAL A 12 -3.48 22.36 -15.98
CA VAL A 12 -4.10 21.83 -14.76
C VAL A 12 -3.75 22.73 -13.56
N PRO A 13 -4.74 23.19 -12.77
CA PRO A 13 -4.49 23.84 -11.49
C PRO A 13 -3.79 22.87 -10.53
N THR A 14 -2.72 23.32 -9.89
CA THR A 14 -1.91 22.41 -9.06
C THR A 14 -2.63 21.99 -7.78
N GLN A 15 -3.64 22.74 -7.34
CA GLN A 15 -4.50 22.35 -6.21
C GLN A 15 -5.44 21.21 -6.57
N HIS A 16 -6.05 21.22 -7.76
CA HIS A 16 -6.84 20.09 -8.27
C HIS A 16 -6.01 18.82 -8.38
N LEU A 17 -4.80 18.93 -8.94
CA LEU A 17 -3.87 17.81 -9.00
C LEU A 17 -3.47 17.34 -7.59
N SER A 18 -3.20 18.27 -6.68
CA SER A 18 -2.86 17.94 -5.29
C SER A 18 -4.00 17.19 -4.59
N PHE A 19 -5.23 17.65 -4.76
CA PHE A 19 -6.41 16.99 -4.21
C PHE A 19 -6.56 15.59 -4.81
N TYR A 20 -6.53 15.47 -6.14
CA TYR A 20 -6.67 14.19 -6.85
C TYR A 20 -5.63 13.17 -6.37
N LEU A 21 -4.34 13.53 -6.32
CA LEU A 21 -3.28 12.62 -5.90
C LEU A 21 -3.47 12.11 -4.46
N ARG A 22 -3.87 12.99 -3.54
CA ARG A 22 -4.10 12.64 -2.13
C ARG A 22 -5.26 11.67 -1.93
N GLN A 23 -6.30 11.75 -2.77
CA GLN A 23 -7.46 10.85 -2.66
C GLN A 23 -7.29 9.58 -3.49
N LEU A 24 -6.55 9.66 -4.61
CA LEU A 24 -6.24 8.50 -5.45
C LEU A 24 -5.31 7.53 -4.73
N LEU A 25 -4.28 8.07 -4.07
CA LEU A 25 -3.24 7.32 -3.36
C LEU A 25 -2.99 7.99 -2.01
N GLU A 26 -3.66 7.52 -0.96
CA GLU A 26 -3.48 8.12 0.36
C GLU A 26 -2.04 7.88 0.86
N PRO A 27 -1.37 8.87 1.48
CA PRO A 27 -0.01 8.66 1.98
C PRO A 27 0.13 7.39 2.81
N SER A 28 -0.84 7.10 3.69
CA SER A 28 -0.90 5.91 4.57
C SER A 28 -0.84 4.59 3.80
N GLU A 29 -1.45 4.52 2.62
CA GLU A 29 -1.48 3.33 1.75
C GLU A 29 -0.13 3.10 1.06
N ILE A 30 0.69 4.16 0.95
CA ILE A 30 2.06 4.09 0.49
C ILE A 30 3.08 3.96 1.64
N TYR A 31 2.63 4.05 2.89
CA TYR A 31 3.40 3.77 4.10
C TYR A 31 3.10 2.35 4.59
N VAL A 32 3.73 1.34 3.99
CA VAL A 32 3.79 0.04 4.67
C VAL A 32 4.82 0.13 5.78
N ASP A 33 4.31 -0.01 7.00
CA ASP A 33 5.05 0.00 8.25
C ASP A 33 6.21 -1.01 8.25
N ASN A 34 7.23 -0.64 9.01
CA ASN A 34 8.59 -1.17 9.13
C ASN A 34 8.72 -2.65 9.54
N LYS A 35 7.73 -3.53 9.35
CA LYS A 35 7.83 -4.97 9.70
C LYS A 35 8.78 -5.77 8.81
N LEU A 36 9.16 -5.25 7.64
CA LEU A 36 10.32 -5.76 6.88
C LEU A 36 11.67 -5.30 7.47
N ASN A 37 11.68 -4.32 8.37
CA ASN A 37 12.91 -3.80 8.97
C ASN A 37 13.40 -4.64 10.17
N THR A 38 12.60 -5.60 10.64
CA THR A 38 13.05 -6.69 11.52
C THR A 38 13.49 -7.92 10.72
N LEU A 39 13.93 -7.75 9.47
CA LEU A 39 14.77 -8.74 8.83
C LEU A 39 16.12 -8.78 9.56
N ASN A 40 16.19 -9.59 10.62
CA ASN A 40 17.46 -9.95 11.23
C ASN A 40 18.29 -10.69 10.17
N TYR A 41 19.31 -10.02 9.64
CA TYR A 41 20.24 -10.63 8.69
C TYR A 41 21.13 -11.60 9.46
N ASN A 42 20.80 -12.90 9.42
CA ASN A 42 21.74 -13.94 9.83
C ASN A 42 22.70 -14.19 8.65
N VAL A 43 23.73 -13.36 8.54
CA VAL A 43 24.83 -13.63 7.61
C VAL A 43 25.63 -14.81 8.18
N LYS A 44 25.48 -15.98 7.58
CA LYS A 44 26.42 -17.09 7.76
C LYS A 44 27.54 -16.92 6.73
N THR A 45 28.64 -16.29 7.10
CA THR A 45 29.86 -16.32 6.29
C THR A 45 30.45 -17.73 6.35
N SER A 46 30.83 -18.30 5.21
CA SER A 46 31.47 -19.62 5.13
C SER A 46 32.98 -19.59 5.39
N ALA A 47 33.55 -18.44 5.78
CA ALA A 47 35.00 -18.29 5.93
C ALA A 47 35.38 -17.36 7.09
N ARG A 48 36.33 -17.87 7.89
CA ARG A 48 37.29 -17.34 8.88
C ARG A 48 37.52 -15.83 9.15
N ASP A 49 36.80 -14.87 8.58
CA ASP A 49 37.10 -13.44 8.83
C ASP A 49 36.22 -12.85 9.95
N GLN A 50 36.85 -12.49 11.07
CA GLN A 50 36.19 -11.96 12.27
C GLN A 50 35.85 -10.45 12.18
N ASN A 51 36.22 -9.75 11.10
CA ASN A 51 36.12 -8.28 10.98
C ASN A 51 35.38 -7.82 9.70
N VAL A 52 34.24 -8.44 9.38
CA VAL A 52 33.39 -8.04 8.24
C VAL A 52 32.07 -7.49 8.74
N ASP A 53 31.82 -6.22 8.43
CA ASP A 53 30.57 -5.52 8.72
C ASP A 53 29.66 -5.51 7.48
N VAL A 54 28.36 -5.32 7.72
CA VAL A 54 27.32 -5.38 6.68
C VAL A 54 26.49 -4.12 6.70
N LEU A 55 26.45 -3.43 5.56
CA LEU A 55 25.57 -2.31 5.30
C LEU A 55 24.59 -2.66 4.21
N VAL A 56 23.33 -2.32 4.41
CA VAL A 56 22.37 -2.28 3.31
C VAL A 56 22.67 -1.04 2.49
N TYR A 57 23.48 -1.18 1.44
CA TYR A 57 23.75 -0.13 0.47
C TYR A 57 22.79 -0.31 -0.70
N GLY A 58 21.86 0.61 -0.83
CA GLY A 58 20.71 0.48 -1.71
C GLY A 58 19.63 1.42 -1.23
N SER A 59 18.58 1.56 -2.01
CA SER A 59 17.58 2.58 -1.75
C SER A 59 16.72 2.25 -0.52
N ALA A 60 16.61 3.18 0.44
CA ALA A 60 15.46 3.19 1.36
C ALA A 60 14.13 3.18 0.57
N GLY A 61 14.16 3.67 -0.68
CA GLY A 61 13.11 3.56 -1.68
C GLY A 61 13.06 2.25 -2.49
N GLU A 62 14.04 1.35 -2.43
CA GLU A 62 13.95 -0.06 -2.87
C GLU A 62 13.19 -0.86 -1.81
N ARG A 63 13.40 -0.54 -0.52
CA ARG A 63 12.50 -0.95 0.57
C ARG A 63 11.08 -0.35 0.41
N MET A 64 10.94 0.91 -0.05
CA MET A 64 9.62 1.47 -0.39
C MET A 64 8.92 0.73 -1.55
N VAL A 65 9.65 0.10 -2.48
CA VAL A 65 8.97 -0.66 -3.53
C VAL A 65 8.42 -1.97 -3.01
N VAL A 66 8.98 -2.56 -1.95
CA VAL A 66 8.32 -3.70 -1.30
C VAL A 66 6.94 -3.29 -0.76
N SER A 67 6.79 -2.04 -0.29
CA SER A 67 5.49 -1.43 0.04
C SER A 67 4.58 -1.30 -1.17
N LEU A 68 5.13 -0.84 -2.31
CA LEU A 68 4.40 -0.62 -3.57
C LEU A 68 4.06 -1.91 -4.31
N ASN A 69 4.83 -2.98 -4.14
CA ASN A 69 4.58 -4.31 -4.70
C ASN A 69 3.29 -4.93 -4.17
N TRP A 70 2.81 -4.45 -3.01
CA TRP A 70 1.50 -4.84 -2.50
C TRP A 70 0.35 -4.22 -3.30
N CYS A 71 0.60 -3.11 -3.99
CA CYS A 71 -0.35 -2.48 -4.94
C CYS A 71 -0.06 -2.82 -6.41
N CYS A 72 1.21 -3.12 -6.78
CA CYS A 72 1.63 -3.33 -8.17
C CYS A 72 2.33 -4.71 -8.28
N GLN A 73 1.71 -5.69 -8.93
CA GLN A 73 2.10 -7.12 -8.87
C GLN A 73 3.44 -7.51 -9.55
N HIS A 74 4.29 -6.57 -9.98
CA HIS A 74 5.25 -6.89 -11.06
C HIS A 74 6.72 -6.47 -10.91
N THR A 75 7.26 -6.22 -9.71
CA THR A 75 8.73 -6.07 -9.57
C THR A 75 9.37 -6.89 -8.47
N THR A 76 10.08 -7.97 -8.83
CA THR A 76 10.97 -8.69 -7.92
C THR A 76 12.17 -7.79 -7.59
N ILE A 77 12.22 -7.23 -6.39
CA ILE A 77 13.34 -6.36 -5.98
C ILE A 77 14.30 -7.13 -5.11
N GLN A 78 15.55 -7.10 -5.55
CA GLN A 78 16.68 -7.63 -4.84
C GLN A 78 17.30 -6.50 -4.01
N PRO A 79 17.29 -6.57 -2.67
CA PRO A 79 18.01 -5.59 -1.87
C PRO A 79 19.50 -5.65 -2.22
N GLN A 80 20.13 -4.48 -2.33
CA GLN A 80 21.57 -4.38 -2.50
C GLN A 80 22.24 -4.36 -1.13
N ILE A 81 23.30 -5.15 -0.96
CA ILE A 81 24.03 -5.31 0.30
C ILE A 81 25.51 -5.05 0.03
N LEU A 82 26.10 -4.15 0.82
CA LEU A 82 27.53 -3.87 0.87
C LEU A 82 28.14 -4.60 2.06
N PHE A 83 29.04 -5.54 1.79
CA PHE A 83 29.94 -6.07 2.80
C PHE A 83 31.20 -5.24 2.79
N TYR A 84 31.65 -4.81 3.97
CA TYR A 84 32.87 -4.04 4.07
C TYR A 84 33.73 -4.48 5.24
N GLN A 85 35.02 -4.22 5.10
CA GLN A 85 36.01 -4.47 6.13
C GLN A 85 36.40 -3.13 6.75
N SER A 86 36.23 -3.01 8.07
CA SER A 86 36.52 -1.80 8.85
C SER A 86 38.00 -1.69 9.24
N ASP A 87 38.74 -2.82 9.31
CA ASP A 87 40.09 -2.88 9.89
C ASP A 87 41.24 -3.25 8.92
N VAL A 88 40.93 -3.54 7.65
CA VAL A 88 41.91 -4.18 6.74
C VAL A 88 42.84 -3.17 6.07
N ALA A 89 42.42 -1.94 5.84
CA ALA A 89 43.27 -0.95 5.19
C ALA A 89 42.90 0.50 5.50
N ASN A 90 43.94 1.34 5.68
CA ASN A 90 43.78 2.78 5.81
C ASN A 90 43.80 3.43 4.43
N ILE A 91 42.66 3.92 3.96
CA ILE A 91 42.57 4.68 2.71
C ILE A 91 43.15 6.08 2.94
N VAL A 92 44.12 6.46 2.11
CA VAL A 92 44.90 7.69 2.23
C VAL A 92 44.80 8.50 0.92
N TYR A 93 44.44 9.78 1.04
CA TYR A 93 44.18 10.67 -0.08
C TYR A 93 45.41 11.48 -0.53
N GLU A 94 46.41 11.66 0.35
CA GLU A 94 47.60 12.47 0.07
C GLU A 94 48.86 11.83 0.70
N ALA A 95 49.99 11.94 0.01
CA ALA A 95 51.29 11.41 0.44
C ALA A 95 51.90 12.12 1.68
N GLU A 96 51.15 13.03 2.32
CA GLU A 96 51.58 13.81 3.48
C GLU A 96 51.26 13.15 4.84
N SER A 97 50.44 12.09 4.83
CA SER A 97 50.19 11.27 6.03
C SER A 97 51.18 10.10 6.12
N ALA A 98 51.44 9.60 7.33
CA ALA A 98 52.35 8.49 7.54
C ALA A 98 51.81 7.21 6.87
N ILE A 99 52.38 6.86 5.71
CA ILE A 99 52.01 5.65 4.96
C ILE A 99 52.48 4.43 5.75
N GLY A 100 51.54 3.72 6.38
CA GLY A 100 51.76 2.45 7.06
C GLY A 100 51.66 1.23 6.14
N PRO A 101 52.02 0.04 6.64
CA PRO A 101 52.07 -1.22 5.87
C PRO A 101 50.73 -1.71 5.31
N HIS A 102 49.59 -1.19 5.79
CA HIS A 102 48.24 -1.52 5.30
C HIS A 102 47.55 -0.30 4.68
N SER A 103 48.32 0.68 4.19
CA SER A 103 47.74 1.88 3.57
C SER A 103 47.36 1.61 2.12
N LEU A 104 46.25 2.18 1.67
CA LEU A 104 45.84 2.19 0.27
C LEU A 104 45.81 3.65 -0.21
N LEU A 105 46.60 3.95 -1.24
CA LEU A 105 46.63 5.29 -1.82
C LEU A 105 45.54 5.43 -2.87
N VAL A 106 44.73 6.49 -2.76
CA VAL A 106 43.68 6.80 -3.73
C VAL A 106 44.29 7.42 -4.98
N ASP A 107 44.08 6.80 -6.14
CA ASP A 107 44.36 7.41 -7.44
C ASP A 107 43.07 7.62 -8.24
N THR A 108 42.72 8.89 -8.44
CA THR A 108 41.57 9.33 -9.23
C THR A 108 41.96 9.91 -10.59
N ASN A 109 43.26 10.13 -10.85
CA ASN A 109 43.72 10.81 -12.07
C ASN A 109 43.53 9.98 -13.34
N SER A 110 43.51 8.66 -13.16
CA SER A 110 43.41 7.67 -14.23
C SER A 110 41.97 7.17 -14.46
N CYS A 111 40.99 7.69 -13.71
CA CYS A 111 39.62 7.20 -13.67
C CYS A 111 38.60 8.26 -14.07
N ALA A 112 37.40 7.82 -14.47
CA ALA A 112 36.24 8.71 -14.60
C ALA A 112 35.89 9.33 -13.22
N PRO A 113 35.30 10.54 -13.17
CA PRO A 113 34.90 11.17 -11.91
C PRO A 113 34.06 10.24 -11.03
N GLY A 114 34.39 10.16 -9.74
CA GLY A 114 33.71 9.29 -8.76
C GLY A 114 34.22 7.85 -8.73
N ASN A 115 35.01 7.44 -9.73
CA ASN A 115 35.77 6.19 -9.72
C ASN A 115 37.20 6.44 -9.27
N LEU A 116 37.84 5.39 -8.77
CA LEU A 116 39.22 5.42 -8.29
C LEU A 116 39.88 4.06 -8.49
N THR A 117 41.20 4.06 -8.47
CA THR A 117 42.00 2.86 -8.20
C THR A 117 42.67 2.99 -6.84
N LEU A 118 42.95 1.86 -6.22
CA LEU A 118 43.59 1.80 -4.89
C LEU A 118 45.00 1.23 -5.06
N GLN A 119 46.01 2.07 -4.93
CA GLN A 119 47.40 1.67 -5.04
C GLN A 119 47.91 1.09 -3.72
N ILE A 120 48.72 0.04 -3.82
CA ILE A 120 49.30 -0.68 -2.70
C ILE A 120 50.80 -0.33 -2.61
N PRO A 121 51.21 0.54 -1.67
CA PRO A 121 52.61 0.96 -1.52
C PRO A 121 53.50 -0.15 -0.94
N TYR A 122 52.94 -1.06 -0.13
CA TYR A 122 53.66 -2.19 0.47
C TYR A 122 52.98 -3.53 0.12
N PRO A 123 53.16 -4.03 -1.12
CA PRO A 123 52.47 -5.23 -1.62
C PRO A 123 52.72 -6.50 -0.80
N GLU A 124 53.84 -6.57 -0.07
CA GLU A 124 54.22 -7.70 0.77
C GLU A 124 53.24 -8.00 1.92
N TYR A 125 52.38 -7.04 2.28
CA TYR A 125 51.35 -7.20 3.30
C TYR A 125 49.99 -7.62 2.73
N PHE A 126 49.86 -7.78 1.41
CA PHE A 126 48.61 -8.13 0.73
C PHE A 126 48.72 -9.49 0.06
N GLU A 127 47.60 -10.22 -0.01
CA GLU A 127 47.58 -11.52 -0.69
C GLU A 127 47.73 -11.34 -2.20
N SER A 128 48.53 -12.17 -2.86
CA SER A 128 48.73 -12.08 -4.31
C SER A 128 47.43 -12.23 -5.13
N SER A 129 46.43 -12.93 -4.58
CA SER A 129 45.08 -13.07 -5.13
C SER A 129 44.28 -11.75 -5.18
N THR A 130 44.60 -10.81 -4.28
CA THR A 130 43.92 -9.51 -4.10
C THR A 130 44.62 -8.36 -4.82
N THR A 131 45.73 -8.63 -5.51
CA THR A 131 46.57 -7.58 -6.12
C THR A 131 46.70 -7.75 -7.62
N GLU A 132 46.88 -6.63 -8.31
CA GLU A 132 47.13 -6.59 -9.73
C GLU A 132 48.25 -5.59 -10.04
N LYS A 133 49.31 -6.07 -10.69
CA LYS A 133 50.44 -5.23 -11.06
C LYS A 133 50.26 -4.70 -12.48
N ILE A 134 50.17 -3.39 -12.62
CA ILE A 134 50.13 -2.70 -13.91
C ILE A 134 51.35 -1.80 -14.02
N LYS A 135 52.23 -2.10 -14.98
CA LYS A 135 53.56 -1.48 -15.12
C LYS A 135 54.38 -1.65 -13.83
N GLU A 136 54.70 -0.56 -13.14
CA GLU A 136 55.51 -0.55 -11.91
C GLU A 136 54.66 -0.42 -10.64
N THR A 137 53.36 -0.19 -10.77
CA THR A 137 52.44 0.05 -9.64
C THR A 137 51.59 -1.18 -9.36
N VAL A 138 51.36 -1.47 -8.08
CA VAL A 138 50.47 -2.55 -7.63
C VAL A 138 49.15 -1.94 -7.16
N TYR A 139 48.05 -2.49 -7.64
CA TYR A 139 46.68 -2.06 -7.33
C TYR A 139 45.92 -3.14 -6.59
N LEU A 140 44.96 -2.72 -5.78
CA LEU A 140 44.00 -3.62 -5.15
C LEU A 140 42.97 -4.05 -6.18
N ARG A 141 42.92 -5.36 -6.43
CA ARG A 141 41.92 -6.01 -7.27
C ARG A 141 40.64 -6.23 -6.46
N ALA A 142 39.51 -5.93 -7.07
CA ALA A 142 38.21 -6.18 -6.49
C ALA A 142 37.91 -7.68 -6.45
N LEU A 143 37.91 -8.25 -5.25
CA LEU A 143 37.68 -9.67 -4.99
C LEU A 143 36.33 -10.15 -5.57
N ASN A 144 36.32 -11.38 -6.09
CA ASN A 144 35.10 -12.09 -6.48
C ASN A 144 34.75 -13.09 -5.38
N SER A 145 34.14 -12.64 -4.28
CA SER A 145 33.57 -13.58 -3.29
C SER A 145 32.10 -13.82 -3.61
N GLU A 146 31.73 -15.07 -3.91
CA GLU A 146 30.33 -15.50 -3.89
C GLU A 146 29.88 -15.64 -2.42
N LEU A 147 29.33 -14.57 -1.85
CA LEU A 147 28.68 -14.64 -0.55
C LEU A 147 27.24 -15.11 -0.72
N THR A 148 26.83 -16.11 0.04
CA THR A 148 25.44 -16.59 0.05
C THR A 148 24.74 -16.10 1.32
N VAL A 149 23.67 -15.32 1.17
CA VAL A 149 22.84 -14.85 2.30
C VAL A 149 21.52 -15.60 2.28
N THR A 150 21.15 -16.24 3.40
CA THR A 150 19.87 -16.95 3.54
C THR A 150 18.83 -16.04 4.21
N PHE A 151 17.70 -15.82 3.53
CA PHE A 151 16.56 -15.06 4.06
C PHE A 151 15.48 -15.98 4.60
N CYS A 152 14.81 -15.57 5.68
CA CYS A 152 13.71 -16.27 6.36
C CYS A 152 12.65 -16.82 5.40
N ASN A 153 12.80 -18.08 4.96
CA ASN A 153 11.83 -18.90 4.22
C ASN A 153 11.19 -18.26 2.95
N GLN A 154 11.78 -17.21 2.38
CA GLN A 154 11.43 -16.66 1.07
C GLN A 154 12.70 -16.49 0.23
N HIS A 155 12.67 -16.99 -1.01
CA HIS A 155 13.80 -16.94 -1.95
C HIS A 155 13.98 -15.52 -2.52
N ILE A 156 14.55 -14.62 -1.74
CA ILE A 156 15.05 -13.32 -2.24
C ILE A 156 16.57 -13.44 -2.38
N HIS A 157 17.09 -13.24 -3.60
CA HIS A 157 18.52 -13.22 -3.88
C HIS A 157 19.01 -11.77 -3.86
N PRO A 158 19.67 -11.27 -2.79
CA PRO A 158 20.21 -9.91 -2.79
C PRO A 158 21.35 -9.77 -3.79
N LYS A 159 21.54 -8.56 -4.35
CA LYS A 159 22.77 -8.24 -5.08
C LYS A 159 23.82 -7.83 -4.05
N ILE A 160 24.86 -8.65 -3.91
CA ILE A 160 25.93 -8.45 -2.94
C ILE A 160 27.10 -7.75 -3.63
N THR A 161 27.69 -6.75 -2.96
CA THR A 161 28.88 -6.06 -3.41
C THR A 161 29.85 -5.91 -2.23
N GLN A 162 31.15 -5.98 -2.51
CA GLN A 162 32.17 -5.72 -1.51
C GLN A 162 32.62 -4.26 -1.56
N GLY A 163 33.02 -3.74 -0.42
CA GLY A 163 33.62 -2.43 -0.30
C GLY A 163 34.56 -2.28 0.88
N ILE A 164 35.11 -1.08 1.01
CA ILE A 164 36.05 -0.69 2.06
C ILE A 164 35.54 0.61 2.66
N GLU A 165 35.56 0.72 3.99
CA GLU A 165 35.22 1.95 4.68
C GLU A 165 36.35 2.98 4.53
N CYS A 166 35.97 4.23 4.27
CA CYS A 166 36.87 5.37 4.19
C CYS A 166 36.57 6.31 5.36
N SER A 167 37.58 6.55 6.20
CA SER A 167 37.47 7.43 7.37
C SER A 167 37.33 8.92 7.02
N GLN A 168 37.65 9.30 5.78
CA GLN A 168 37.54 10.68 5.29
C GLN A 168 36.89 10.72 3.91
N TRP A 169 36.16 11.79 3.62
CA TRP A 169 35.57 12.04 2.31
C TRP A 169 36.60 12.63 1.35
N PRO A 170 36.53 12.32 0.05
CA PRO A 170 37.38 12.95 -0.96
C PRO A 170 37.00 14.43 -1.15
N GLU A 171 37.72 15.35 -0.50
CA GLU A 171 37.42 16.80 -0.52
C GLU A 171 37.35 17.37 -1.96
N SER A 172 38.19 16.87 -2.86
CA SER A 172 38.19 17.23 -4.28
C SER A 172 36.87 16.90 -5.00
N LEU A 173 36.10 15.93 -4.50
CA LEU A 173 34.81 15.53 -5.06
C LEU A 173 33.61 16.07 -4.26
N THR A 174 33.77 16.40 -2.98
CA THR A 174 32.65 16.74 -2.07
C THR A 174 32.64 18.18 -1.56
N SER A 175 33.68 18.97 -1.79
CA SER A 175 33.78 20.37 -1.31
C SER A 175 32.60 21.26 -1.72
N GLU A 176 32.10 21.11 -2.95
CA GLU A 176 30.90 21.80 -3.45
C GLU A 176 29.67 21.48 -2.59
N TRP A 177 29.49 20.23 -2.21
CA TRP A 177 28.34 19.79 -1.42
C TRP A 177 28.26 20.52 -0.08
N HIS A 178 29.40 20.75 0.57
CA HIS A 178 29.45 21.43 1.87
C HIS A 178 29.13 22.93 1.76
N THR A 179 29.40 23.56 0.61
CA THR A 179 29.38 25.02 0.46
C THR A 179 28.21 25.55 -0.35
N ARG A 180 27.51 24.69 -1.09
CA ARG A 180 26.41 25.13 -1.97
C ARG A 180 25.21 25.71 -1.24
N GLU A 181 24.54 26.65 -1.93
CA GLU A 181 23.35 27.33 -1.43
C GLU A 181 22.14 26.40 -1.35
N ARG A 182 21.35 26.55 -0.27
CA ARG A 182 20.12 25.78 -0.02
C ARG A 182 18.97 26.70 0.33
N PRO A 183 18.33 27.34 -0.67
CA PRO A 183 17.25 28.30 -0.44
C PRO A 183 16.08 27.80 0.40
N SER A 184 15.79 26.49 0.39
CA SER A 184 14.73 25.89 1.20
C SER A 184 15.12 25.68 2.67
N GLY A 185 16.42 25.74 2.98
CA GLY A 185 16.99 25.35 4.27
C GLY A 185 17.12 23.84 4.48
N PHE A 186 16.88 22.99 3.48
CA PHE A 186 17.08 21.54 3.59
C PHE A 186 18.29 21.06 2.79
N PRO A 187 19.17 20.21 3.36
CA PRO A 187 19.35 20.01 4.80
C PRO A 187 19.83 21.30 5.47
N ASP A 188 19.51 21.47 6.74
CA ASP A 188 19.99 22.62 7.50
C ASP A 188 21.46 22.44 7.93
N SER A 189 22.04 23.48 8.55
CA SER A 189 23.45 23.47 8.96
C SER A 189 23.80 22.41 10.02
N GLU A 190 22.83 22.00 10.84
CA GLU A 190 23.05 20.97 11.87
C GLU A 190 23.05 19.59 11.22
N MET A 191 22.06 19.32 10.36
CA MET A 191 21.99 18.11 9.54
C MET A 191 23.24 17.95 8.68
N LEU A 192 23.74 19.02 8.04
CA LEU A 192 24.96 18.95 7.23
C LEU A 192 26.19 18.54 8.04
N LYS A 193 26.34 19.03 9.28
CA LYS A 193 27.43 18.65 10.17
C LYS A 193 27.32 17.19 10.58
N GLU A 194 26.11 16.72 10.89
CA GLU A 194 25.86 15.31 11.21
C GLU A 194 26.21 14.42 10.01
N LEU A 195 25.72 14.75 8.81
CA LEU A 195 25.96 13.98 7.60
C LEU A 195 27.44 13.96 7.20
N ALA A 196 28.15 15.08 7.34
CA ALA A 196 29.58 15.16 7.07
C ALA A 196 30.44 14.32 8.04
N SER A 197 29.89 13.94 9.20
CA SER A 197 30.59 13.07 10.16
C SER A 197 30.45 11.58 9.84
N ARG A 198 29.59 11.21 8.87
CA ARG A 198 29.40 9.81 8.46
C ARG A 198 30.58 9.34 7.61
N ALA A 199 30.94 8.06 7.72
CA ALA A 199 31.93 7.45 6.83
C ALA A 199 31.44 7.43 5.37
N CYS A 200 32.40 7.49 4.44
CA CYS A 200 32.14 7.13 3.04
C CYS A 200 32.75 5.76 2.74
N TYR A 201 32.37 5.15 1.62
CA TYR A 201 32.79 3.79 1.28
C TYR A 201 33.21 3.74 -0.18
N VAL A 202 34.07 2.79 -0.52
CA VAL A 202 34.38 2.46 -1.91
C VAL A 202 33.89 1.06 -2.20
N ARG A 203 33.18 0.88 -3.32
CA ARG A 203 32.67 -0.42 -3.75
C ARG A 203 33.28 -0.86 -5.07
N LYS A 204 33.26 -2.16 -5.35
CA LYS A 204 33.64 -2.68 -6.67
C LYS A 204 32.83 -2.00 -7.78
N TYR A 205 33.52 -1.41 -8.76
CA TYR A 205 32.88 -0.95 -9.99
C TYR A 205 32.65 -2.16 -10.90
N SER A 206 31.44 -2.31 -11.44
CA SER A 206 31.05 -3.45 -12.28
C SER A 206 30.56 -2.92 -13.63
N ASN A 207 31.49 -2.51 -14.48
CA ASN A 207 31.19 -2.23 -15.87
C ASN A 207 31.95 -3.20 -16.78
N ASN A 208 31.21 -4.11 -17.43
CA ASN A 208 31.77 -5.19 -18.27
C ASN A 208 32.41 -4.67 -19.58
N SER A 209 32.35 -3.37 -19.88
CA SER A 209 32.91 -2.79 -21.11
C SER A 209 34.35 -2.27 -20.97
N ASN A 210 34.89 -2.12 -19.75
CA ASN A 210 36.21 -1.54 -19.53
C ASN A 210 37.28 -2.62 -19.34
N GLN A 211 38.44 -2.47 -20.00
CA GLN A 211 39.56 -3.43 -19.92
C GLN A 211 40.21 -3.52 -18.52
N ASN A 212 39.93 -2.57 -17.60
CA ASN A 212 40.50 -2.50 -16.25
C ASN A 212 39.45 -2.61 -15.13
N SER A 213 38.24 -3.14 -15.41
CA SER A 213 37.14 -3.19 -14.43
C SER A 213 37.48 -3.91 -13.12
N ASP A 214 38.52 -4.76 -13.12
CA ASP A 214 38.92 -5.55 -11.95
C ASP A 214 39.69 -4.75 -10.89
N ILE A 215 40.21 -3.57 -11.22
CA ILE A 215 40.93 -2.69 -10.27
C ILE A 215 40.21 -1.35 -10.01
N GLU A 216 39.09 -1.11 -10.70
CA GLU A 216 38.29 0.11 -10.54
C GLU A 216 37.29 -0.04 -9.38
N TRP A 217 37.29 0.97 -8.52
CA TRP A 217 36.38 1.15 -7.40
C TRP A 217 35.55 2.42 -7.60
N GLN A 218 34.45 2.54 -6.88
CA GLN A 218 33.56 3.70 -6.93
C GLN A 218 33.19 4.17 -5.52
N PHE A 219 33.25 5.49 -5.29
CA PHE A 219 32.77 6.10 -4.05
C PHE A 219 31.25 5.98 -3.89
N VAL A 220 30.82 5.65 -2.68
CA VAL A 220 29.42 5.52 -2.30
C VAL A 220 29.16 6.01 -0.88
N PHE A 221 27.96 6.52 -0.64
CA PHE A 221 27.56 7.15 0.63
C PHE A 221 26.25 6.55 1.21
N PRO A 222 26.20 5.23 1.48
CA PRO A 222 25.00 4.52 1.97
C PRO A 222 24.31 5.20 3.15
N THR A 223 25.10 5.57 4.14
CA THR A 223 24.65 6.09 5.43
C THR A 223 24.05 7.48 5.25
N VAL A 224 24.77 8.36 4.54
CA VAL A 224 24.31 9.72 4.19
C VAL A 224 23.00 9.68 3.39
N GLU A 225 22.93 8.84 2.35
CA GLU A 225 21.70 8.70 1.56
C GLU A 225 20.53 8.20 2.40
N THR A 226 20.81 7.26 3.31
CA THR A 226 19.80 6.69 4.19
C THR A 226 19.29 7.75 5.16
N ASP A 227 20.17 8.47 5.85
CA ASP A 227 19.80 9.50 6.81
C ASP A 227 18.98 10.61 6.13
N LEU A 228 19.42 11.08 4.95
CA LEU A 228 18.69 12.08 4.16
C LEU A 228 17.26 11.63 3.81
N LEU A 229 17.11 10.45 3.21
CA LEU A 229 15.83 10.00 2.64
C LEU A 229 14.89 9.39 3.69
N ARG A 230 15.44 8.73 4.71
CA ARG A 230 14.70 8.01 5.74
C ARG A 230 14.46 8.86 6.96
N ASP A 231 15.46 9.57 7.45
CA ASP A 231 15.39 10.17 8.79
C ASP A 231 15.10 11.67 8.70
N MET A 232 15.72 12.37 7.74
CA MET A 232 15.64 13.83 7.63
C MET A 232 14.48 14.32 6.77
N MET A 233 14.09 13.60 5.70
CA MET A 233 12.91 13.98 4.91
C MET A 233 11.62 13.86 5.74
N ASN A 234 10.80 14.93 5.69
CA ASN A 234 9.48 14.88 6.31
C ASN A 234 8.53 13.92 5.55
N PRO A 235 7.40 13.53 6.16
CA PRO A 235 6.45 12.61 5.52
C PRO A 235 5.96 13.07 4.14
N ASN A 236 5.67 14.36 3.97
CA ASN A 236 5.17 14.88 2.69
C ASN A 236 6.22 14.82 1.56
N MET A 237 7.51 15.07 1.88
CA MET A 237 8.62 14.88 0.94
C MET A 237 8.75 13.42 0.52
N LYS A 238 8.67 12.49 1.47
CA LYS A 238 8.69 11.05 1.19
C LYS A 238 7.51 10.64 0.30
N TYR A 239 6.32 11.17 0.56
CA TYR A 239 5.15 10.97 -0.27
C TYR A 239 5.36 11.49 -1.70
N ALA A 240 5.94 12.69 -1.87
CA ALA A 240 6.29 13.24 -3.18
C ALA A 240 7.25 12.36 -3.96
N LEU A 241 8.33 11.90 -3.31
CA LEU A 241 9.31 10.98 -3.91
C LEU A 241 8.65 9.69 -4.39
N ARG A 242 7.69 9.14 -3.62
CA ARG A 242 6.96 7.93 -4.02
C ARG A 242 6.08 8.16 -5.23
N LEU A 243 5.27 9.22 -5.23
CA LEU A 243 4.43 9.58 -6.37
C LEU A 243 5.28 9.78 -7.64
N PHE A 244 6.36 10.56 -7.52
CA PHE A 244 7.30 10.81 -8.60
C PHE A 244 7.93 9.51 -9.13
N LYS A 245 8.36 8.62 -8.23
CA LYS A 245 8.92 7.33 -8.61
C LYS A 245 7.91 6.42 -9.29
N MET A 246 6.71 6.28 -8.73
CA MET A 246 5.65 5.42 -9.27
C MET A 246 5.31 5.83 -10.70
N ILE A 247 4.98 7.11 -10.90
CA ILE A 247 4.57 7.59 -12.21
C ILE A 247 5.70 7.54 -13.24
N THR A 248 6.93 7.86 -12.83
CA THR A 248 8.10 7.81 -13.73
C THR A 248 8.42 6.39 -14.14
N ASN A 249 8.42 5.45 -13.19
CA ASN A 249 8.68 4.04 -13.49
C ASN A 249 7.61 3.46 -14.41
N PHE A 250 6.33 3.72 -14.11
CA PHE A 250 5.21 3.26 -14.94
C PHE A 250 5.34 3.79 -16.38
N GLN A 251 5.61 5.09 -16.54
CA GLN A 251 5.70 5.69 -17.87
C GLN A 251 6.94 5.26 -18.66
N THR A 252 7.99 4.81 -17.98
CA THR A 252 9.26 4.41 -18.61
C THR A 252 9.48 2.90 -18.62
N GLU A 253 8.48 2.11 -18.24
CA GLU A 253 8.57 0.65 -18.13
C GLU A 253 8.95 -0.02 -19.46
N THR A 254 8.43 0.50 -20.57
CA THR A 254 8.69 -0.06 -21.90
C THR A 254 9.98 0.44 -22.55
N VAL A 255 10.72 1.33 -21.89
CA VAL A 255 11.98 1.86 -22.42
C VAL A 255 13.09 0.82 -22.21
N GLN A 256 13.89 0.59 -23.25
CA GLN A 256 14.98 -0.41 -23.24
C GLN A 256 15.92 -0.26 -22.03
N ARG A 257 16.22 1.00 -21.65
CA ARG A 257 17.03 1.33 -20.49
C ARG A 257 16.31 2.35 -19.61
N GLY A 258 15.57 1.86 -18.62
CA GLY A 258 14.86 2.69 -17.65
C GLY A 258 15.80 3.48 -16.72
N LEU A 259 15.22 4.46 -16.03
CA LEU A 259 15.92 5.22 -14.99
C LEU A 259 16.08 4.36 -13.72
N ARG A 260 17.31 4.26 -13.24
CA ARG A 260 17.62 3.69 -11.91
C ARG A 260 17.09 4.59 -10.78
N THR A 261 16.80 4.00 -9.61
CA THR A 261 16.25 4.72 -8.45
C THR A 261 17.17 5.85 -7.95
N ASN A 262 18.49 5.72 -8.11
CA ASN A 262 19.44 6.78 -7.74
C ASN A 262 19.20 8.07 -8.53
N HIS A 263 18.88 8.02 -9.82
CA HIS A 263 18.55 9.22 -10.60
C HIS A 263 17.37 9.98 -9.98
N LEU A 264 16.29 9.27 -9.63
CA LEU A 264 15.08 9.88 -9.07
C LEU A 264 15.33 10.45 -7.66
N LYS A 265 16.11 9.76 -6.83
CA LYS A 265 16.54 10.29 -5.52
C LYS A 265 17.35 11.57 -5.68
N THR A 266 18.30 11.60 -6.61
CA THR A 266 19.16 12.76 -6.84
C THR A 266 18.34 13.96 -7.27
N VAL A 267 17.38 13.79 -8.18
CA VAL A 267 16.44 14.86 -8.56
C VAL A 267 15.61 15.33 -7.37
N MET A 268 15.11 14.41 -6.54
CA MET A 268 14.38 14.77 -5.31
C MET A 268 15.25 15.58 -4.35
N LEU A 269 16.48 15.15 -4.11
CA LEU A 269 17.38 15.80 -3.16
C LEU A 269 17.74 17.23 -3.60
N TYR A 270 18.08 17.45 -4.88
CA TYR A 270 18.25 18.81 -5.42
C TYR A 270 16.97 19.64 -5.36
N SER A 271 15.81 19.03 -5.59
CA SER A 271 14.53 19.72 -5.48
C SER A 271 14.22 20.11 -4.04
N CYS A 272 14.59 19.28 -3.05
CA CYS A 272 14.45 19.62 -1.65
C CYS A 272 15.33 20.82 -1.24
N GLU A 273 16.49 21.05 -1.86
CA GLU A 273 17.35 22.21 -1.56
C GLU A 273 16.74 23.54 -2.05
N SER A 274 15.86 23.50 -3.06
CA SER A 274 15.32 24.70 -3.73
C SER A 274 13.84 24.94 -3.46
N VAL A 275 13.05 23.90 -3.23
CA VAL A 275 11.59 23.99 -3.04
C VAL A 275 11.26 24.15 -1.54
N PRO A 276 10.51 25.20 -1.15
CA PRO A 276 10.11 25.40 0.25
C PRO A 276 9.35 24.20 0.83
N ILE A 277 9.61 23.90 2.10
CA ILE A 277 9.02 22.75 2.81
C ILE A 277 7.48 22.72 2.71
N SER A 278 6.83 23.87 2.76
CA SER A 278 5.37 24.02 2.70
C SER A 278 4.75 23.60 1.36
N VAL A 279 5.53 23.57 0.27
CA VAL A 279 5.02 23.11 -1.03
C VAL A 279 4.70 21.61 -0.98
N TRP A 280 5.54 20.81 -0.32
CA TRP A 280 5.33 19.37 -0.22
C TRP A 280 4.05 19.04 0.57
N SER A 281 3.69 19.85 1.58
CA SER A 281 2.45 19.68 2.34
C SER A 281 1.23 20.28 1.66
N ASN A 282 1.33 21.47 1.07
CA ASN A 282 0.16 22.24 0.66
C ASN A 282 -0.08 22.23 -0.85
N ASN A 283 0.88 21.77 -1.66
CA ASN A 283 0.79 21.73 -3.11
C ASN A 283 1.61 20.57 -3.68
N ILE A 284 1.28 19.35 -3.24
CA ILE A 284 1.99 18.14 -3.65
C ILE A 284 1.94 17.93 -5.17
N GLY A 285 0.83 18.27 -5.82
CA GLY A 285 0.68 18.23 -7.27
C GLY A 285 1.69 19.12 -7.97
N GLY A 286 1.84 20.38 -7.52
CA GLY A 286 2.89 21.28 -8.00
C GLY A 286 4.30 20.74 -7.72
N GLY A 287 4.53 20.17 -6.54
CA GLY A 287 5.81 19.53 -6.18
C GLY A 287 6.18 18.36 -7.10
N VAL A 288 5.23 17.48 -7.42
CA VAL A 288 5.45 16.35 -8.34
C VAL A 288 5.70 16.84 -9.77
N LEU A 289 4.94 17.82 -10.26
CA LEU A 289 5.20 18.42 -11.59
C LEU A 289 6.57 19.09 -11.66
N PHE A 290 7.01 19.73 -10.57
CA PHE A 290 8.35 20.28 -10.46
C PHE A 290 9.41 19.17 -10.55
N LEU A 291 9.26 18.06 -9.83
CA LEU A 291 10.18 16.92 -9.91
C LEU A 291 10.31 16.36 -11.33
N ILE A 292 9.18 16.17 -12.03
CA ILE A 292 9.18 15.70 -13.42
C ILE A 292 9.88 16.71 -14.34
N SER A 293 9.59 18.01 -14.17
CA SER A 293 10.23 19.07 -14.97
C SER A 293 11.73 19.16 -14.70
N SER A 294 12.16 18.99 -13.45
CA SER A 294 13.58 18.95 -13.06
C SER A 294 14.28 17.76 -13.68
N LEU A 295 13.66 16.57 -13.64
CA LEU A 295 14.21 15.39 -14.31
C LEU A 295 14.36 15.61 -15.82
N MET A 296 13.33 16.15 -16.48
CA MET A 296 13.40 16.50 -17.91
C MET A 296 14.53 17.50 -18.20
N LEU A 297 14.72 18.51 -17.34
CA LEU A 297 15.82 19.47 -17.50
C LEU A 297 17.19 18.79 -17.47
N TYR A 298 17.42 17.87 -16.54
CA TYR A 298 18.69 17.13 -16.46
C TYR A 298 18.87 16.19 -17.67
N LEU A 299 17.80 15.53 -18.12
CA LEU A 299 17.84 14.68 -19.31
C LEU A 299 18.12 15.49 -20.58
N HIS A 300 17.50 16.66 -20.77
CA HIS A 300 17.79 17.56 -21.90
C HIS A 300 19.24 18.05 -21.88
N ARG A 301 19.78 18.34 -20.68
CA ARG A 301 21.17 18.74 -20.51
C ARG A 301 22.17 17.59 -20.62
N ARG A 302 21.69 16.35 -20.71
CA ARG A 302 22.51 15.12 -20.70
C ARG A 302 23.40 15.00 -19.46
N CYS A 303 23.01 15.68 -18.38
CA CYS A 303 23.82 15.79 -17.18
C CYS A 303 22.93 15.82 -15.95
N LEU A 304 23.06 14.80 -15.10
CA LEU A 304 22.52 14.76 -13.74
C LEU A 304 23.69 14.61 -12.77
N PRO A 305 24.20 15.70 -12.18
CA PRO A 305 25.25 15.64 -11.17
C PRO A 305 24.87 14.72 -10.00
N HIS A 306 25.81 13.91 -9.50
CA HIS A 306 25.58 13.12 -8.30
C HIS A 306 25.39 14.05 -7.09
N TYR A 307 24.40 13.76 -6.24
CA TYR A 307 23.98 14.69 -5.19
C TYR A 307 25.13 15.13 -4.26
N ILE A 308 26.02 14.22 -3.88
CA ILE A 308 27.18 14.50 -3.00
C ILE A 308 28.45 14.85 -3.79
N MET A 309 28.56 14.36 -5.04
CA MET A 309 29.77 14.48 -5.86
C MET A 309 29.40 15.16 -7.17
N ALA A 310 29.23 16.49 -7.16
CA ALA A 310 28.64 17.21 -8.28
C ALA A 310 29.40 17.10 -9.61
N SER A 311 30.68 16.73 -9.58
CA SER A 311 31.50 16.46 -10.77
C SER A 311 31.16 15.13 -11.47
N VAL A 312 30.41 14.24 -10.82
CA VAL A 312 30.03 12.92 -11.35
C VAL A 312 28.69 13.01 -12.06
N ASN A 313 28.65 12.70 -13.36
CA ASN A 313 27.41 12.69 -14.12
C ASN A 313 26.74 11.31 -14.08
N LEU A 314 25.57 11.20 -13.46
CA LEU A 314 24.83 9.95 -13.37
C LEU A 314 24.25 9.46 -14.70
N LEU A 315 24.13 10.35 -15.70
CA LEU A 315 23.59 10.02 -17.03
C LEU A 315 24.68 9.63 -18.04
N GLU A 316 25.95 9.62 -17.65
CA GLU A 316 27.08 9.41 -18.57
C GLU A 316 27.01 8.07 -19.33
N GLU A 317 26.44 7.03 -18.72
CA GLU A 317 26.32 5.72 -19.35
C GLU A 317 25.17 5.63 -20.37
N TYR A 318 24.32 6.65 -20.52
CA TYR A 318 23.17 6.64 -21.43
C TYR A 318 23.53 7.28 -22.77
N SER A 319 23.08 6.67 -23.85
CA SER A 319 23.13 7.26 -25.19
C SER A 319 22.08 8.36 -25.36
N ASP A 320 22.31 9.28 -26.30
CA ASP A 320 21.36 10.35 -26.63
C ASP A 320 19.97 9.81 -26.98
N LEU A 321 19.91 8.71 -27.75
CA LEU A 321 18.65 8.06 -28.13
C LEU A 321 17.89 7.51 -26.91
N GLU A 322 18.59 6.90 -25.95
CA GLU A 322 17.96 6.43 -24.71
C GLU A 322 17.41 7.61 -23.90
N LEU A 323 18.17 8.71 -23.80
CA LEU A 323 17.75 9.91 -23.08
C LEU A 323 16.56 10.61 -23.75
N ASP A 324 16.52 10.65 -25.09
CA ASP A 324 15.39 11.19 -25.85
C ASP A 324 14.13 10.34 -25.69
N ASN A 325 14.24 9.01 -25.68
CA ASN A 325 13.10 8.13 -25.41
C ASN A 325 12.54 8.35 -24.00
N LEU A 326 13.40 8.51 -22.99
CA LEU A 326 12.98 8.82 -21.63
C LEU A 326 12.29 10.19 -21.55
N LEU A 327 12.80 11.21 -22.25
CA LEU A 327 12.18 12.53 -22.34
C LEU A 327 10.78 12.47 -22.93
N MET A 328 10.61 11.74 -24.06
CA MET A 328 9.30 11.58 -24.69
C MET A 328 8.26 10.96 -23.74
N CYS A 329 8.66 9.97 -22.93
CA CYS A 329 7.79 9.40 -21.90
C CYS A 329 7.41 10.45 -20.85
N LEU A 330 8.36 11.22 -20.33
CA LEU A 330 8.11 12.23 -19.28
C LEU A 330 7.27 13.41 -19.78
N GLU A 331 7.39 13.78 -21.05
CA GLU A 331 6.55 14.80 -21.68
C GLU A 331 5.06 14.44 -21.61
N GLN A 332 4.71 13.16 -21.74
CA GLN A 332 3.32 12.71 -21.61
C GLN A 332 2.77 12.95 -20.20
N ILE A 333 3.57 12.68 -19.16
CA ILE A 333 3.20 13.01 -17.77
C ILE A 333 3.03 14.53 -17.62
N ARG A 334 3.93 15.33 -18.20
CA ARG A 334 3.86 16.79 -18.07
C ARG A 334 2.69 17.41 -18.79
N LEU A 335 2.30 16.91 -19.96
CA LEU A 335 1.19 17.44 -20.73
C LEU A 335 -0.15 16.99 -20.15
N PHE A 336 -0.25 15.76 -19.65
CA PHE A 336 -1.51 15.16 -19.21
C PHE A 336 -1.41 14.51 -17.82
N PRO A 337 -1.06 15.26 -16.76
CA PRO A 337 -0.75 14.66 -15.46
C PRO A 337 -1.91 13.89 -14.83
N LEU A 338 -3.14 14.42 -14.92
CA LEU A 338 -4.33 13.71 -14.41
C LEU A 338 -4.55 12.38 -15.13
N MET A 339 -4.42 12.36 -16.46
CA MET A 339 -4.59 11.15 -17.26
C MET A 339 -3.47 10.15 -17.01
N ALA A 340 -2.22 10.62 -16.87
CA ALA A 340 -1.10 9.74 -16.56
C ALA A 340 -1.31 9.01 -15.24
N PHE A 341 -1.72 9.72 -14.18
CA PHE A 341 -2.03 9.10 -12.89
C PHE A 341 -3.30 8.23 -12.92
N ASN A 342 -4.29 8.57 -13.73
CA ASN A 342 -5.50 7.75 -13.88
C ASN A 342 -5.21 6.43 -14.61
N VAL A 343 -4.45 6.48 -15.71
CA VAL A 343 -4.03 5.27 -16.44
C VAL A 343 -3.14 4.40 -15.55
N PHE A 344 -2.26 5.01 -14.74
CA PHE A 344 -1.54 4.29 -13.70
C PHE A 344 -2.49 3.61 -12.72
N ALA A 345 -3.51 4.31 -12.24
CA ALA A 345 -4.48 3.78 -11.28
C ALA A 345 -5.30 2.62 -11.85
N GLU A 346 -5.77 2.73 -13.09
CA GLU A 346 -6.53 1.70 -13.80
C GLU A 346 -5.69 0.43 -13.99
N ASN A 347 -4.44 0.56 -14.45
CA ASN A 347 -3.53 -0.56 -14.65
C ASN A 347 -3.15 -1.28 -13.35
N ASN A 348 -3.24 -0.59 -12.21
CA ASN A 348 -2.97 -1.16 -10.89
C ASN A 348 -4.25 -1.42 -10.08
N HIS A 349 -5.42 -1.38 -10.71
CA HIS A 349 -6.73 -1.66 -10.11
C HIS A 349 -7.01 -0.88 -8.81
N LEU A 350 -6.62 0.39 -8.77
CA LEU A 350 -6.87 1.24 -7.61
C LEU A 350 -8.37 1.57 -7.50
N ARG A 351 -8.92 1.41 -6.29
CA ARG A 351 -10.37 1.56 -6.03
C ARG A 351 -10.90 2.98 -6.22
N ASN A 352 -10.04 3.98 -6.07
CA ASN A 352 -10.43 5.39 -6.04
C ASN A 352 -10.35 6.11 -7.39
N GLN A 353 -10.22 5.36 -8.50
CA GLN A 353 -10.12 5.94 -9.85
C GLN A 353 -11.31 6.84 -10.23
N TRP A 354 -12.52 6.53 -9.72
CA TRP A 354 -13.75 7.31 -9.96
C TRP A 354 -13.65 8.78 -9.53
N ILE A 355 -12.71 9.12 -8.66
CA ILE A 355 -12.47 10.50 -8.19
C ILE A 355 -12.03 11.42 -9.34
N ILE A 356 -11.54 10.88 -10.46
CA ILE A 356 -11.15 11.72 -11.59
C ILE A 356 -12.33 12.52 -12.16
N ASP A 357 -13.52 11.92 -12.25
CA ASP A 357 -14.69 12.53 -12.89
C ASP A 357 -15.13 13.86 -12.23
N PRO A 358 -15.38 13.92 -10.90
CA PRO A 358 -15.75 15.18 -10.26
C PRO A 358 -14.65 16.24 -10.40
N ILE A 359 -13.38 15.84 -10.42
CA ILE A 359 -12.25 16.76 -10.57
C ILE A 359 -12.16 17.33 -11.98
N VAL A 360 -12.22 16.48 -13.01
CA VAL A 360 -12.20 16.91 -14.42
C VAL A 360 -13.40 17.81 -14.74
N ASN A 361 -14.59 17.47 -14.22
CA ASN A 361 -15.78 18.30 -14.38
C ASN A 361 -15.58 19.70 -13.76
N ASP A 362 -14.92 19.80 -12.61
CA ASP A 362 -14.63 21.08 -11.96
C ASP A 362 -13.52 21.87 -12.66
N LEU A 363 -12.53 21.21 -13.27
CA LEU A 363 -11.47 21.89 -14.04
C LEU A 363 -12.06 22.83 -15.11
N HIS A 364 -13.12 22.40 -15.79
CA HIS A 364 -13.81 23.21 -16.78
C HIS A 364 -14.44 24.48 -16.18
N ARG A 365 -14.97 24.39 -14.94
CA ARG A 365 -15.55 25.52 -14.21
C ARG A 365 -14.47 26.46 -13.71
N PHE A 366 -13.47 25.90 -13.01
CA PHE A 366 -12.34 26.64 -12.47
C PHE A 366 -11.53 27.39 -13.54
N ARG A 367 -11.51 26.85 -14.78
CA ARG A 367 -10.87 27.53 -15.91
C ARG A 367 -11.49 28.91 -16.19
N ASN A 368 -12.78 29.07 -15.93
CA ASN A 368 -13.53 30.28 -16.21
C ASN A 368 -13.53 31.26 -15.02
N ASP A 369 -13.77 30.79 -13.79
CA ASP A 369 -13.96 31.67 -12.63
C ASP A 369 -12.71 31.87 -11.76
N ARG A 370 -11.72 30.96 -11.85
CA ARG A 370 -10.51 30.94 -11.00
C ARG A 370 -10.82 30.93 -9.50
N ASP A 371 -11.97 30.39 -9.12
CA ASP A 371 -12.47 30.45 -7.74
C ASP A 371 -12.22 29.12 -7.00
N HIS A 372 -11.10 29.05 -6.29
CA HIS A 372 -10.73 27.87 -5.53
C HIS A 372 -11.74 27.54 -4.41
N LEU A 373 -12.42 28.55 -3.87
CA LEU A 373 -13.42 28.34 -2.82
C LEU A 373 -14.65 27.60 -3.37
N LYS A 374 -15.06 27.92 -4.60
CA LYS A 374 -16.10 27.16 -5.30
C LYS A 374 -15.66 25.75 -5.62
N SER A 375 -14.42 25.51 -6.03
CA SER A 375 -13.90 24.15 -6.25
C SER A 375 -13.97 23.31 -4.98
N ILE A 376 -13.65 23.89 -3.82
CA ILE A 376 -13.81 23.21 -2.53
C ILE A 376 -15.28 22.83 -2.30
N GLU A 377 -16.18 23.80 -2.39
CA GLU A 377 -17.61 23.63 -2.09
C GLU A 377 -18.32 22.69 -3.07
N GLN A 378 -18.00 22.76 -4.35
CA GLN A 378 -18.75 22.09 -5.42
C GLN A 378 -18.12 20.78 -5.90
N ALA A 379 -16.83 20.55 -5.63
CA ALA A 379 -16.12 19.36 -6.11
C ALA A 379 -15.39 18.62 -4.98
N PHE A 380 -14.51 19.30 -4.23
CA PHE A 380 -13.64 18.61 -3.28
C PHE A 380 -14.39 18.06 -2.07
N CYS A 381 -15.20 18.87 -1.39
CA CYS A 381 -16.00 18.43 -0.24
C CYS A 381 -17.03 17.35 -0.62
N PRO A 382 -17.82 17.50 -1.71
CA PRO A 382 -18.71 16.42 -2.16
C PRO A 382 -17.96 15.12 -2.46
N THR A 383 -16.77 15.20 -3.07
CA THR A 383 -15.94 14.03 -3.35
C THR A 383 -15.45 13.35 -2.07
N LEU A 384 -15.02 14.11 -1.06
CA LEU A 384 -14.61 13.57 0.23
C LEU A 384 -15.79 12.89 0.95
N ILE A 385 -16.98 13.50 0.92
CA ILE A 385 -18.19 12.92 1.49
C ILE A 385 -18.56 11.61 0.79
N GLU A 386 -18.51 11.56 -0.54
CA GLU A 386 -18.80 10.35 -1.31
C GLU A 386 -17.74 9.26 -1.06
N LEU A 387 -16.46 9.63 -0.95
CA LEU A 387 -15.40 8.70 -0.57
C LEU A 387 -15.62 8.16 0.85
N ALA A 388 -16.03 9.01 1.80
CA ALA A 388 -16.39 8.59 3.14
C ALA A 388 -17.53 7.57 3.14
N LYS A 389 -18.60 7.82 2.36
CA LYS A 389 -19.72 6.88 2.22
C LYS A 389 -19.24 5.52 1.74
N ARG A 390 -18.45 5.47 0.66
CA ARG A 390 -17.92 4.22 0.11
C ARG A 390 -17.05 3.47 1.11
N LEU A 391 -16.20 4.19 1.85
CA LEU A 391 -15.37 3.61 2.90
C LEU A 391 -16.21 3.01 4.03
N VAL A 392 -17.20 3.75 4.54
CA VAL A 392 -18.12 3.27 5.59
C VAL A 392 -18.88 2.03 5.12
N MET A 393 -19.33 2.01 3.86
CA MET A 393 -20.01 0.86 3.27
C MET A 393 -19.14 -0.39 3.09
N PHE A 394 -17.81 -0.27 3.13
CA PHE A 394 -16.92 -1.45 3.16
C PHE A 394 -16.87 -2.14 4.54
N GLY A 395 -17.49 -1.54 5.56
CA GLY A 395 -17.65 -2.13 6.88
C GLY A 395 -16.72 -1.53 7.95
N VAL A 396 -16.84 -2.08 9.15
CA VAL A 396 -16.29 -1.52 10.41
C VAL A 396 -14.81 -1.16 10.36
N HIS A 397 -13.99 -1.94 9.66
CA HIS A 397 -12.55 -1.72 9.58
C HIS A 397 -12.17 -0.42 8.83
N TYR A 398 -13.12 0.15 8.08
CA TYR A 398 -12.95 1.39 7.33
C TYR A 398 -13.66 2.59 7.97
N PHE A 399 -14.36 2.42 9.09
CA PHE A 399 -15.07 3.52 9.76
C PHE A 399 -14.14 4.65 10.17
N GLU A 400 -12.96 4.34 10.72
CA GLU A 400 -11.97 5.36 11.08
C GLU A 400 -11.53 6.17 9.86
N LYS A 401 -11.25 5.49 8.73
CA LYS A 401 -10.88 6.16 7.48
C LYS A 401 -12.01 7.01 6.91
N GLY A 402 -13.24 6.48 6.90
CA GLY A 402 -14.42 7.20 6.47
C GLY A 402 -14.66 8.46 7.31
N PHE A 403 -14.54 8.33 8.63
CA PHE A 403 -14.64 9.45 9.57
C PHE A 403 -13.59 10.52 9.31
N THR A 404 -12.33 10.14 9.08
CA THR A 404 -11.26 11.09 8.72
C THR A 404 -11.55 11.84 7.41
N MET A 405 -12.21 11.21 6.42
CA MET A 405 -12.62 11.93 5.21
C MET A 405 -13.72 12.97 5.49
N ILE A 406 -14.65 12.67 6.40
CA ILE A 406 -15.70 13.61 6.84
C ILE A 406 -15.07 14.77 7.62
N GLU A 407 -14.12 14.50 8.52
CA GLU A 407 -13.36 15.55 9.23
C GLU A 407 -12.66 16.48 8.24
N ARG A 408 -11.95 15.94 7.25
CA ARG A 408 -11.29 16.76 6.20
C ARG A 408 -12.28 17.60 5.40
N ALA A 409 -13.46 17.05 5.09
CA ALA A 409 -14.51 17.77 4.38
C ALA A 409 -15.07 18.92 5.24
N TYR A 410 -15.28 18.66 6.53
CA TYR A 410 -15.72 19.66 7.50
C TYR A 410 -14.67 20.76 7.70
N ASP A 411 -13.41 20.42 7.92
CA ASP A 411 -12.32 21.40 8.08
C ASP A 411 -12.28 22.37 6.89
N SER A 412 -12.46 21.84 5.69
CA SER A 412 -12.51 22.63 4.46
C SER A 412 -13.71 23.59 4.46
N ILE A 413 -14.91 23.13 4.87
CA ILE A 413 -16.11 23.96 4.96
C ILE A 413 -15.98 25.00 6.08
N TYR A 414 -15.47 24.61 7.24
CA TYR A 414 -15.24 25.50 8.37
C TYR A 414 -14.29 26.64 7.99
N ASP A 415 -13.21 26.34 7.27
CA ASP A 415 -12.29 27.35 6.75
C ASP A 415 -12.98 28.29 5.74
N LEU A 416 -13.89 27.78 4.90
CA LEU A 416 -14.70 28.60 4.00
C LEU A 416 -15.63 29.54 4.77
N GLU A 417 -16.35 29.04 5.77
CA GLU A 417 -17.26 29.82 6.61
C GLU A 417 -16.52 30.92 7.37
N LYS A 418 -15.32 30.60 7.89
CA LYS A 418 -14.44 31.55 8.56
C LYS A 418 -13.98 32.67 7.61
N GLN A 419 -13.60 32.33 6.38
CA GLN A 419 -13.24 33.32 5.36
C GLN A 419 -14.43 34.21 4.97
N ARG A 420 -15.64 33.63 4.91
CA ARG A 420 -16.90 34.33 4.65
C ARG A 420 -17.43 35.10 5.85
N LYS A 421 -16.80 35.00 7.03
CA LYS A 421 -17.21 35.63 8.29
C LYS A 421 -18.65 35.27 8.69
N VAL A 422 -19.02 34.01 8.52
CA VAL A 422 -20.31 33.49 9.00
C VAL A 422 -20.36 33.63 10.53
N GLU A 423 -21.42 34.23 11.07
CA GLU A 423 -21.53 34.55 12.50
C GLU A 423 -21.63 33.31 13.39
N ASN A 424 -22.33 32.27 12.91
CA ASN A 424 -22.51 30.99 13.60
C ASN A 424 -22.15 29.84 12.65
N PRO A 425 -20.86 29.46 12.55
CA PRO A 425 -20.44 28.33 11.73
C PRO A 425 -21.07 27.03 12.24
N GLN A 426 -21.34 26.10 11.32
CA GLN A 426 -21.89 24.79 11.66
C GLN A 426 -20.90 24.03 12.55
N THR A 427 -21.37 23.30 13.57
CA THR A 427 -20.48 22.42 14.36
C THR A 427 -20.22 21.10 13.64
N PHE A 428 -19.16 20.39 14.02
CA PHE A 428 -18.89 19.08 13.40
C PHE A 428 -20.00 18.07 13.65
N GLU A 429 -20.62 18.08 14.84
CA GLU A 429 -21.77 17.23 15.16
C GLU A 429 -22.95 17.50 14.23
N GLN A 430 -23.25 18.77 13.97
CA GLN A 430 -24.30 19.18 13.03
C GLN A 430 -23.97 18.78 11.58
N PHE A 431 -22.69 18.67 11.24
CA PHE A 431 -22.24 18.29 9.91
C PHE A 431 -22.28 16.76 9.69
N ILE A 432 -21.87 15.98 10.68
CA ILE A 432 -21.81 14.51 10.57
C ILE A 432 -23.19 13.84 10.77
N GLU A 433 -24.09 14.47 11.52
CA GLU A 433 -25.42 13.90 11.79
C GLU A 433 -26.19 13.57 10.49
N PRO A 434 -26.37 14.49 9.53
CA PRO A 434 -27.00 14.18 8.24
C PRO A 434 -26.28 13.09 7.44
N PHE A 435 -24.95 13.01 7.54
CA PHE A 435 -24.18 11.95 6.91
C PHE A 435 -24.52 10.58 7.50
N ALA A 436 -24.57 10.48 8.83
CA ALA A 436 -24.89 9.24 9.53
C ALA A 436 -26.29 8.74 9.11
N TYR A 437 -27.30 9.61 9.05
CA TYR A 437 -28.63 9.25 8.55
C TYR A 437 -28.65 8.82 7.08
N ALA A 438 -27.72 9.30 6.25
CA ALA A 438 -27.65 9.02 4.82
C ALA A 438 -26.92 7.71 4.47
N VAL A 439 -26.36 6.98 5.43
CA VAL A 439 -25.75 5.66 5.20
C VAL A 439 -26.85 4.66 4.82
N GLU A 440 -26.81 4.08 3.62
CA GLU A 440 -27.95 3.34 3.06
C GLU A 440 -28.28 2.04 3.81
N ASP A 441 -27.27 1.23 4.12
CA ASP A 441 -27.45 -0.04 4.83
C ASP A 441 -27.77 0.18 6.32
N PRO A 442 -28.91 -0.33 6.85
CA PRO A 442 -29.32 -0.08 8.23
C PRO A 442 -28.34 -0.60 9.29
N ILE A 443 -27.70 -1.74 9.05
CA ILE A 443 -26.74 -2.34 9.98
C ILE A 443 -25.48 -1.48 10.05
N THR A 444 -24.91 -1.16 8.89
CA THR A 444 -23.74 -0.28 8.76
C THR A 444 -24.04 1.11 9.33
N ARG A 445 -25.23 1.67 9.05
CA ARG A 445 -25.70 2.94 9.62
C ARG A 445 -25.67 2.91 11.14
N TYR A 446 -26.26 1.88 11.75
CA TYR A 446 -26.29 1.74 13.20
C TYR A 446 -24.88 1.73 13.77
N PHE A 447 -24.02 0.83 13.28
CA PHE A 447 -22.69 0.66 13.85
C PHE A 447 -21.78 1.87 13.59
N PHE A 448 -21.92 2.52 12.44
CA PHE A 448 -21.21 3.75 12.16
C PHE A 448 -21.68 4.87 13.10
N THR A 449 -22.98 4.97 13.37
CA THR A 449 -23.53 5.97 14.30
C THR A 449 -23.10 5.69 15.75
N ASP A 450 -23.10 4.43 16.19
CA ASP A 450 -22.54 4.00 17.50
C ASP A 450 -21.06 4.37 17.63
N PHE A 451 -20.30 4.17 16.55
CA PHE A 451 -18.91 4.59 16.47
C PHE A 451 -18.74 6.12 16.57
N VAL A 452 -19.57 6.90 15.88
CA VAL A 452 -19.58 8.37 15.96
C VAL A 452 -19.95 8.84 17.37
N ASP A 453 -21.00 8.29 17.97
CA ASP A 453 -21.42 8.60 19.33
C ASP A 453 -20.32 8.28 20.35
N SER A 454 -19.64 7.15 20.19
CA SER A 454 -18.50 6.80 21.03
C SER A 454 -17.33 7.77 20.89
N LYS A 455 -17.05 8.22 19.65
CA LYS A 455 -15.90 9.09 19.34
C LYS A 455 -16.14 10.55 19.74
N LEU A 456 -17.34 11.06 19.52
CA LEU A 456 -17.73 12.46 19.79
C LEU A 456 -18.46 12.64 21.14
N ARG A 457 -18.81 11.54 21.82
CA ARG A 457 -19.67 11.55 23.03
C ARG A 457 -21.04 12.18 22.76
N THR A 458 -21.60 11.89 21.60
CA THR A 458 -22.94 12.34 21.17
C THR A 458 -24.02 11.30 21.48
N ASN A 459 -25.26 11.61 21.13
CA ASN A 459 -26.43 10.74 21.26
C ASN A 459 -27.24 10.68 19.96
N ILE A 460 -26.57 10.70 18.81
CA ILE A 460 -27.19 10.66 17.49
C ILE A 460 -27.96 9.34 17.31
N LEU A 461 -27.38 8.23 17.78
CA LEU A 461 -27.99 6.91 17.66
C LEU A 461 -29.32 6.83 18.42
N SER A 462 -29.39 7.36 19.64
CA SER A 462 -30.63 7.33 20.42
C SER A 462 -31.73 8.15 19.73
N LYS A 463 -31.39 9.33 19.18
CA LYS A 463 -32.35 10.16 18.42
C LYS A 463 -32.84 9.45 17.15
N MET A 464 -31.95 8.72 16.48
CA MET A 464 -32.28 7.95 15.29
C MET A 464 -33.28 6.84 15.62
N VAL A 465 -33.02 6.06 16.68
CA VAL A 465 -33.88 4.97 17.14
C VAL A 465 -35.24 5.48 17.64
N ASP A 466 -35.29 6.63 18.33
CA ASP A 466 -36.54 7.21 18.84
C ASP A 466 -37.48 7.75 17.72
N SER A 467 -36.92 8.09 16.56
CA SER A 467 -37.68 8.70 15.46
C SER A 467 -38.46 7.70 14.61
N ASP A 468 -37.99 6.46 14.53
CA ASP A 468 -38.62 5.38 13.80
C ASP A 468 -39.25 4.41 14.83
N HIS A 469 -40.56 4.19 14.79
CA HIS A 469 -41.20 3.15 15.63
C HIS A 469 -40.85 1.76 15.06
N VAL A 470 -39.58 1.33 15.21
CA VAL A 470 -39.04 0.14 14.56
C VAL A 470 -39.19 -1.09 15.46
N ARG A 471 -39.66 -2.18 14.87
CA ARG A 471 -39.52 -3.53 15.43
C ARG A 471 -38.04 -3.81 15.69
N ILE A 472 -37.67 -4.42 16.81
CA ILE A 472 -36.25 -4.64 17.13
C ILE A 472 -35.83 -6.09 16.92
N VAL A 473 -34.52 -6.33 16.81
CA VAL A 473 -33.92 -7.67 16.68
C VAL A 473 -34.37 -8.61 17.78
N GLY A 474 -34.48 -8.11 19.01
CA GLY A 474 -34.95 -8.91 20.15
C GLY A 474 -36.40 -9.39 20.02
N ASP A 475 -37.23 -8.76 19.19
CA ASP A 475 -38.62 -9.18 18.96
C ASP A 475 -38.71 -10.36 17.99
N VAL A 476 -37.68 -10.57 17.18
CA VAL A 476 -37.66 -11.61 16.13
C VAL A 476 -36.67 -12.73 16.46
N GLY A 477 -35.49 -12.39 16.97
CA GLY A 477 -34.44 -13.34 17.37
C GLY A 477 -34.47 -13.76 18.84
N GLY A 478 -35.34 -13.17 19.67
CA GLY A 478 -35.40 -13.49 21.10
C GLY A 478 -34.27 -12.84 21.92
N ARG A 479 -34.59 -12.47 23.17
CA ARG A 479 -33.80 -11.53 23.97
C ARG A 479 -32.67 -12.15 24.80
N GLU A 480 -32.63 -13.47 24.93
CA GLU A 480 -31.89 -14.16 26.00
C GLU A 480 -30.34 -14.09 25.86
N ALA A 481 -29.80 -13.98 24.64
CA ALA A 481 -28.34 -13.94 24.41
C ALA A 481 -27.84 -12.86 23.42
N GLY A 482 -28.72 -12.01 22.88
CA GLY A 482 -28.33 -10.91 21.98
C GLY A 482 -27.75 -9.67 22.67
N GLY A 483 -27.82 -9.57 24.01
CA GLY A 483 -27.26 -8.45 24.78
C GLY A 483 -27.77 -7.09 24.28
N LYS A 484 -26.84 -6.14 24.10
CA LYS A 484 -27.15 -4.80 23.54
C LYS A 484 -27.60 -4.84 22.07
N TYR A 485 -27.31 -5.91 21.35
CA TYR A 485 -27.66 -6.02 19.93
C TYR A 485 -29.15 -6.38 19.72
N ASN A 486 -29.85 -6.77 20.78
CA ASN A 486 -31.30 -6.97 20.72
C ASN A 486 -32.08 -5.68 20.40
N GLU A 487 -31.50 -4.52 20.70
CA GLU A 487 -32.14 -3.21 20.50
C GLU A 487 -31.97 -2.69 19.05
N PHE A 488 -31.33 -3.47 18.17
CA PHE A 488 -31.14 -3.08 16.78
C PHE A 488 -32.48 -2.95 16.05
N PRO A 489 -32.70 -1.86 15.32
CA PRO A 489 -33.90 -1.71 14.50
C PRO A 489 -33.91 -2.74 13.38
N ILE A 490 -35.07 -3.33 13.10
CA ILE A 490 -35.34 -4.22 11.98
C ILE A 490 -36.34 -3.53 11.03
N PRO A 491 -36.00 -3.32 9.75
CA PRO A 491 -36.94 -2.81 8.75
C PRO A 491 -38.23 -3.64 8.69
N ALA A 492 -39.36 -3.00 8.38
CA ALA A 492 -40.59 -3.75 8.14
C ALA A 492 -40.45 -4.65 6.91
N GLY A 493 -40.74 -5.95 7.08
CA GLY A 493 -40.56 -6.94 6.02
C GLY A 493 -41.29 -8.25 6.32
N SER A 494 -41.12 -9.20 5.41
CA SER A 494 -41.51 -10.61 5.58
C SER A 494 -40.62 -11.32 6.60
N LYS A 495 -41.00 -12.53 7.03
CA LYS A 495 -40.13 -13.34 7.89
C LYS A 495 -38.84 -13.75 7.18
N LEU A 496 -38.86 -13.90 5.85
CA LEU A 496 -37.65 -14.16 5.08
C LEU A 496 -36.70 -12.96 5.11
N ASP A 497 -37.23 -11.73 4.96
CA ASP A 497 -36.44 -10.50 5.10
C ASP A 497 -35.79 -10.41 6.50
N ASP A 498 -36.52 -10.85 7.54
CA ASP A 498 -36.00 -10.91 8.91
C ASP A 498 -34.86 -11.93 9.07
N VAL A 499 -34.95 -13.08 8.40
CA VAL A 499 -33.88 -14.09 8.39
C VAL A 499 -32.62 -13.54 7.73
N GLU A 500 -32.76 -12.90 6.56
CA GLU A 500 -31.65 -12.28 5.84
C GLU A 500 -31.02 -11.14 6.65
N TYR A 501 -31.84 -10.37 7.37
CA TYR A 501 -31.36 -9.30 8.25
C TYR A 501 -30.57 -9.86 9.44
N LEU A 502 -31.09 -10.88 10.13
CA LEU A 502 -30.38 -11.56 11.22
C LEU A 502 -29.06 -12.17 10.74
N GLN A 503 -29.05 -12.77 9.54
CA GLN A 503 -27.83 -13.29 8.94
C GLN A 503 -26.80 -12.19 8.69
N SER A 504 -27.23 -11.06 8.12
CA SER A 504 -26.36 -9.91 7.82
C SER A 504 -25.77 -9.31 9.10
N LEU A 505 -26.60 -9.18 10.15
CA LEU A 505 -26.14 -8.72 11.46
C LEU A 505 -25.14 -9.70 12.08
N ALA A 506 -25.41 -11.00 12.04
CA ALA A 506 -24.51 -12.02 12.56
C ALA A 506 -23.16 -12.04 11.82
N ASN A 507 -23.17 -11.95 10.49
CA ASN A 507 -21.97 -11.80 9.67
C ASN A 507 -21.17 -10.55 10.09
N TYR A 508 -21.85 -9.42 10.29
CA TYR A 508 -21.19 -8.21 10.77
C TYR A 508 -20.57 -8.42 12.16
N LEU A 509 -21.28 -9.04 13.09
CA LEU A 509 -20.77 -9.35 14.43
C LEU A 509 -19.55 -10.28 14.42
N MET A 510 -19.46 -11.19 13.45
CA MET A 510 -18.24 -11.97 13.24
C MET A 510 -17.05 -11.08 12.87
N THR A 511 -17.23 -10.06 12.02
CA THR A 511 -16.12 -9.16 11.61
C THR A 511 -15.54 -8.34 12.76
N ILE A 512 -16.30 -8.13 13.83
CA ILE A 512 -15.87 -7.44 15.05
C ILE A 512 -15.56 -8.37 16.23
N ASP A 513 -15.31 -9.66 15.97
CA ASP A 513 -14.97 -10.67 16.98
C ASP A 513 -16.03 -10.82 18.08
N LYS A 514 -17.31 -10.64 17.74
CA LYS A 514 -18.47 -10.90 18.62
C LYS A 514 -19.12 -12.23 18.28
N THR A 515 -18.31 -13.28 18.25
CA THR A 515 -18.70 -14.61 17.75
C THR A 515 -19.84 -15.25 18.54
N GLU A 516 -19.94 -15.04 19.87
CA GLU A 516 -21.05 -15.57 20.67
C GLU A 516 -22.40 -14.95 20.26
N SER A 517 -22.43 -13.62 20.08
CA SER A 517 -23.63 -12.92 19.62
C SER A 517 -23.96 -13.26 18.16
N ALA A 518 -22.95 -13.44 17.30
CA ALA A 518 -23.15 -13.92 15.94
C ALA A 518 -23.77 -15.33 15.92
N ALA A 519 -23.23 -16.27 16.69
CA ALA A 519 -23.77 -17.62 16.83
C ALA A 519 -25.21 -17.61 17.37
N HIS A 520 -25.53 -16.72 18.32
CA HIS A 520 -26.91 -16.50 18.74
C HIS A 520 -27.81 -16.13 17.56
N PHE A 521 -27.50 -15.05 16.84
CA PHE A 521 -28.36 -14.61 15.75
C PHE A 521 -28.42 -15.55 14.55
N PHE A 522 -27.38 -16.35 14.27
CA PHE A 522 -27.48 -17.44 13.30
C PHE A 522 -28.47 -18.52 13.74
N ARG A 523 -28.46 -18.94 15.02
CA ARG A 523 -29.45 -19.89 15.55
C ARG A 523 -30.86 -19.33 15.45
N CYS A 524 -31.03 -18.05 15.77
CA CYS A 524 -32.31 -17.35 15.63
C CYS A 524 -32.79 -17.33 14.17
N GLY A 525 -31.89 -17.03 13.23
CA GLY A 525 -32.18 -17.06 11.80
C GLY A 525 -32.57 -18.45 11.31
N ILE A 526 -31.93 -19.51 11.80
CA ILE A 526 -32.28 -20.90 11.48
C ILE A 526 -33.69 -21.23 12.00
N ALA A 527 -33.97 -20.92 13.26
CA ALA A 527 -35.29 -21.18 13.85
C ALA A 527 -36.40 -20.41 13.11
N LEU A 528 -36.17 -19.12 12.83
CA LEU A 528 -37.12 -18.27 12.11
C LEU A 528 -37.31 -18.72 10.67
N GLY A 529 -36.22 -19.09 9.97
CA GLY A 529 -36.26 -19.57 8.59
C GLY A 529 -37.07 -20.86 8.45
N ARG A 530 -36.98 -21.77 9.43
CA ARG A 530 -37.82 -22.97 9.48
C ARG A 530 -39.30 -22.63 9.65
N CYS A 531 -39.62 -21.75 10.61
CA CYS A 531 -41.01 -21.31 10.80
C CYS A 531 -41.57 -20.58 9.56
N ALA A 532 -40.76 -19.74 8.91
CA ALA A 532 -41.16 -19.02 7.70
C ALA A 532 -41.43 -19.98 6.53
N PHE A 533 -40.60 -21.01 6.37
CA PHE A 533 -40.80 -22.04 5.35
C PHE A 533 -42.14 -22.79 5.52
N GLU A 534 -42.50 -23.15 6.75
CA GLU A 534 -43.76 -23.84 7.06
C GLU A 534 -45.00 -22.96 6.80
N GLU A 535 -44.88 -21.64 6.99
CA GLU A 535 -46.00 -20.70 6.82
C GLU A 535 -46.18 -20.20 5.37
N GLU A 536 -45.10 -20.10 4.58
CA GLU A 536 -45.16 -19.56 3.22
C GLU A 536 -45.52 -20.60 2.14
N ILE A 537 -45.39 -21.90 2.44
CA ILE A 537 -45.75 -22.97 1.52
C ILE A 537 -47.26 -23.24 1.61
N ILE A 538 -47.96 -22.97 0.51
CA ILE A 538 -49.40 -23.17 0.42
C ILE A 538 -49.69 -24.63 0.06
N ASP A 539 -50.55 -25.30 0.84
CA ASP A 539 -51.08 -26.61 0.46
C ASP A 539 -52.01 -26.48 -0.75
N VAL A 540 -51.64 -27.17 -1.83
CA VAL A 540 -52.34 -27.18 -3.11
C VAL A 540 -53.36 -28.31 -3.23
N SER A 541 -53.52 -29.14 -2.19
CA SER A 541 -54.41 -30.31 -2.19
C SER A 541 -55.88 -29.96 -2.40
N GLU A 542 -56.33 -28.80 -1.93
CA GLU A 542 -57.72 -28.33 -1.99
C GLU A 542 -58.02 -27.38 -3.17
N ILE A 543 -57.02 -27.07 -4.01
CA ILE A 543 -57.18 -26.12 -5.11
C ILE A 543 -57.73 -26.83 -6.35
N ILE A 544 -58.95 -26.42 -6.76
CA ILE A 544 -59.71 -27.02 -7.86
C ILE A 544 -59.29 -26.46 -9.24
N ASP A 545 -58.83 -25.21 -9.30
CA ASP A 545 -58.38 -24.58 -10.54
C ASP A 545 -56.96 -25.03 -10.90
N GLU A 546 -56.83 -25.78 -11.99
CA GLU A 546 -55.56 -26.38 -12.43
C GLU A 546 -54.51 -25.35 -12.86
N GLU A 547 -54.91 -24.19 -13.39
CA GLU A 547 -53.97 -23.14 -13.80
C GLU A 547 -53.41 -22.40 -12.58
N VAL A 548 -54.29 -22.08 -11.62
CA VAL A 548 -53.89 -21.48 -10.32
C VAL A 548 -53.02 -22.47 -9.53
N LYS A 549 -53.38 -23.76 -9.52
CA LYS A 549 -52.60 -24.82 -8.88
C LYS A 549 -51.19 -24.91 -9.45
N LYS A 550 -51.05 -24.88 -10.78
CA LYS A 550 -49.74 -24.89 -11.44
C LYS A 550 -48.89 -23.67 -11.06
N GLN A 551 -49.48 -22.48 -11.04
CA GLN A 551 -48.77 -21.25 -10.65
C GLN A 551 -48.31 -21.28 -9.19
N ILE A 552 -49.13 -21.82 -8.29
CA ILE A 552 -48.76 -21.97 -6.86
C ILE A 552 -47.67 -23.02 -6.69
N VAL A 553 -47.71 -24.14 -7.43
CA VAL A 553 -46.64 -25.14 -7.41
C VAL A 553 -45.31 -24.57 -7.89
N GLU A 554 -45.30 -23.81 -8.99
CA GLU A 554 -44.08 -23.14 -9.48
C GLU A 554 -43.55 -22.11 -8.47
N LYS A 555 -44.44 -21.34 -7.83
CA LYS A 555 -44.07 -20.40 -6.76
C LYS A 555 -43.47 -21.15 -5.56
N ASN A 556 -44.15 -22.18 -5.05
CA ASN A 556 -43.69 -23.00 -3.92
C ASN A 556 -42.31 -23.59 -4.21
N MET A 557 -42.09 -24.14 -5.41
CA MET A 557 -40.78 -24.71 -5.79
C MET A 557 -39.66 -23.66 -5.71
N LYS A 558 -39.88 -22.45 -6.23
CA LYS A 558 -38.89 -21.36 -6.19
C LYS A 558 -38.64 -20.87 -4.76
N THR A 559 -39.71 -20.73 -3.97
CA THR A 559 -39.65 -20.34 -2.56
C THR A 559 -38.88 -21.39 -1.74
N THR A 560 -39.18 -22.67 -1.88
CA THR A 560 -38.47 -23.78 -1.23
C THR A 560 -36.98 -23.74 -1.54
N GLN A 561 -36.61 -23.52 -2.81
CA GLN A 561 -35.21 -23.46 -3.21
C GLN A 561 -34.46 -22.29 -2.56
N ASN A 562 -35.08 -21.10 -2.49
CA ASN A 562 -34.50 -19.93 -1.81
C ASN A 562 -34.31 -20.17 -0.31
N PHE A 563 -35.29 -20.77 0.36
CA PHE A 563 -35.19 -21.12 1.77
C PHE A 563 -34.06 -22.12 2.03
N HIS A 564 -33.93 -23.16 1.20
CA HIS A 564 -32.87 -24.14 1.35
C HIS A 564 -31.46 -23.52 1.21
N TYR A 565 -31.27 -22.60 0.25
CA TYR A 565 -29.98 -21.89 0.13
C TYR A 565 -29.70 -20.98 1.33
N THR A 566 -30.73 -20.29 1.85
CA THR A 566 -30.61 -19.40 3.01
C THR A 566 -30.25 -20.20 4.26
N LEU A 567 -30.97 -21.29 4.54
CA LEU A 567 -30.69 -22.20 5.65
C LEU A 567 -29.29 -22.81 5.53
N TYR A 568 -28.86 -23.23 4.32
CA TYR A 568 -27.52 -23.76 4.11
C TYR A 568 -26.47 -22.74 4.53
N SER A 569 -26.62 -21.49 4.09
CA SER A 569 -25.68 -20.41 4.42
C SER A 569 -25.64 -20.12 5.92
N LEU A 570 -26.79 -20.14 6.60
CA LEU A 570 -26.88 -19.97 8.05
C LEU A 570 -26.17 -21.10 8.81
N TYR A 571 -26.41 -22.37 8.45
CA TYR A 571 -25.74 -23.51 9.07
C TYR A 571 -24.23 -23.44 8.88
N THR A 572 -23.76 -23.09 7.66
CA THR A 572 -22.33 -22.97 7.40
C THR A 572 -21.66 -21.87 8.21
N ASN A 573 -22.32 -20.72 8.37
CA ASN A 573 -21.75 -19.63 9.16
C ASN A 573 -21.80 -19.92 10.67
N LEU A 574 -22.82 -20.68 11.12
CA LEU A 574 -22.92 -21.12 12.52
C LEU A 574 -21.80 -22.10 12.89
N ILE A 575 -21.50 -23.12 12.06
CA ILE A 575 -20.37 -24.02 12.33
C ILE A 575 -19.05 -23.26 12.32
N ASP A 576 -18.89 -22.27 11.45
CA ASP A 576 -17.69 -21.43 11.42
C ASP A 576 -17.55 -20.61 12.72
N CYS A 577 -18.65 -20.11 13.29
CA CYS A 577 -18.66 -19.51 14.62
C CYS A 577 -18.21 -20.50 15.71
N TYR A 578 -18.77 -21.71 15.72
CA TYR A 578 -18.40 -22.72 16.72
C TYR A 578 -16.95 -23.20 16.58
N ASN A 579 -16.44 -23.29 15.36
CA ASN A 579 -15.03 -23.54 15.08
C ASN A 579 -14.15 -22.44 15.68
N HIS A 580 -14.48 -21.16 15.44
CA HIS A 580 -13.74 -20.02 15.98
C HIS A 580 -13.74 -20.00 17.52
N MET A 581 -14.87 -20.34 18.14
CA MET A 581 -15.01 -20.45 19.59
C MET A 581 -14.41 -21.73 20.18
N LYS A 582 -13.93 -22.68 19.35
CA LYS A 582 -13.48 -24.02 19.76
C LYS A 582 -14.56 -24.82 20.51
N GLN A 583 -15.81 -24.64 20.11
CA GLN A 583 -16.98 -25.27 20.69
C GLN A 583 -17.79 -26.02 19.62
N THR A 584 -17.10 -26.72 18.71
CA THR A 584 -17.72 -27.43 17.57
C THR A 584 -18.79 -28.43 17.99
N ILE A 585 -18.63 -29.03 19.18
CA ILE A 585 -19.62 -29.95 19.77
C ILE A 585 -21.02 -29.35 19.92
N LEU A 586 -21.15 -28.02 20.01
CA LEU A 586 -22.45 -27.35 20.08
C LEU A 586 -23.24 -27.53 18.77
N PHE A 587 -22.57 -27.74 17.64
CA PHE A 587 -23.24 -27.99 16.36
C PHE A 587 -23.93 -29.35 16.27
N GLN A 588 -23.71 -30.24 17.24
CA GLN A 588 -24.36 -31.56 17.29
C GLN A 588 -25.89 -31.46 17.28
N GLU A 589 -26.47 -30.35 17.78
CA GLU A 589 -27.91 -30.14 17.75
C GLU A 589 -28.48 -29.87 16.35
N PHE A 590 -27.63 -29.46 15.40
CA PHE A 590 -28.03 -29.05 14.04
C PHE A 590 -27.59 -30.01 12.94
N ILE A 591 -26.68 -30.94 13.24
CA ILE A 591 -25.98 -31.72 12.21
C ILE A 591 -26.92 -32.57 11.35
N HIS A 592 -27.98 -33.14 11.94
CA HIS A 592 -28.94 -33.96 11.20
C HIS A 592 -29.78 -33.13 10.22
N ASP A 593 -30.26 -31.96 10.65
CA ASP A 593 -31.00 -31.03 9.79
C ASP A 593 -30.09 -30.52 8.65
N PHE A 594 -28.82 -30.25 8.95
CA PHE A 594 -27.84 -29.83 7.95
C PHE A 594 -27.52 -30.96 6.95
N GLU A 595 -27.41 -32.19 7.42
CA GLU A 595 -27.21 -33.39 6.58
C GLU A 595 -28.39 -33.57 5.61
N GLU A 596 -29.63 -33.53 6.10
CA GLU A 596 -30.84 -33.63 5.27
C GLU A 596 -30.92 -32.52 4.22
N LEU A 597 -30.60 -31.28 4.60
CA LEU A 597 -30.59 -30.14 3.70
C LEU A 597 -29.55 -30.30 2.57
N VAL A 598 -28.35 -30.75 2.91
CA VAL A 598 -27.27 -30.97 1.93
C VAL A 598 -27.62 -32.11 0.98
N GLU A 599 -28.24 -33.19 1.47
CA GLU A 599 -28.74 -34.27 0.62
C GLU A 599 -29.84 -33.78 -0.33
N THR A 600 -30.76 -32.95 0.15
CA THR A 600 -31.83 -32.36 -0.65
C THR A 600 -31.29 -31.45 -1.76
N LEU A 601 -30.28 -30.64 -1.46
CA LEU A 601 -29.66 -29.74 -2.44
C LEU A 601 -28.76 -30.48 -3.44
N SER A 602 -28.12 -31.58 -3.03
CA SER A 602 -27.29 -32.44 -3.89
C SER A 602 -26.19 -31.69 -4.66
N ILE A 603 -25.55 -30.70 -4.03
CA ILE A 603 -24.47 -29.90 -4.63
C ILE A 603 -23.10 -30.38 -4.14
N PRO A 604 -22.10 -30.64 -5.03
CA PRO A 604 -20.82 -31.23 -4.65
C PRO A 604 -20.05 -30.46 -3.57
N CYS A 605 -20.00 -29.12 -3.66
CA CYS A 605 -19.30 -28.32 -2.65
C CYS A 605 -19.99 -28.35 -1.29
N TYR A 606 -21.30 -28.61 -1.24
CA TYR A 606 -22.06 -28.70 0.01
C TYR A 606 -21.77 -30.01 0.74
N PHE A 607 -21.63 -31.12 0.00
CA PHE A 607 -21.15 -32.38 0.56
C PHE A 607 -19.74 -32.26 1.16
N ARG A 608 -18.84 -31.50 0.52
CA ARG A 608 -17.50 -31.26 1.07
C ARG A 608 -17.55 -30.50 2.41
N LYS A 609 -18.32 -29.42 2.48
CA LYS A 609 -18.51 -28.67 3.73
C LYS A 609 -19.17 -29.51 4.84
N LEU A 610 -20.10 -30.40 4.48
CA LEU A 610 -20.72 -31.35 5.42
C LEU A 610 -19.69 -32.38 5.93
N ALA A 611 -18.83 -32.90 5.06
CA ALA A 611 -17.75 -33.81 5.45
C ALA A 611 -16.78 -33.12 6.43
N ASP A 612 -16.31 -31.92 6.10
CA ASP A 612 -15.44 -31.11 6.98
C ASP A 612 -16.11 -30.85 8.35
N THR A 613 -17.44 -30.73 8.37
CA THR A 613 -18.21 -30.54 9.61
C THR A 613 -18.26 -31.82 10.46
N TRP A 614 -18.44 -32.99 9.84
CA TRP A 614 -18.39 -34.28 10.54
C TRP A 614 -16.99 -34.58 11.10
N ASP A 615 -15.93 -34.22 10.37
CA ASP A 615 -14.56 -34.28 10.86
C ASP A 615 -14.37 -33.38 12.10
N ALA A 616 -14.88 -32.14 12.06
CA ALA A 616 -14.82 -31.22 13.20
C ALA A 616 -15.61 -31.71 14.44
N LEU A 617 -16.58 -32.60 14.23
CA LEU A 617 -17.34 -33.29 15.28
C LEU A 617 -16.71 -34.63 15.71
N GLY A 618 -15.65 -35.08 15.05
CA GLY A 618 -14.93 -36.32 15.35
C GLY A 618 -15.58 -37.60 14.82
N ASN A 619 -16.40 -37.52 13.76
CA ASN A 619 -17.03 -38.67 13.13
C ASN A 619 -16.42 -38.96 11.74
N GLU A 620 -15.26 -39.63 11.75
CA GLU A 620 -14.46 -39.95 10.55
C GLU A 620 -15.26 -40.79 9.53
N GLU A 621 -16.10 -41.73 9.98
CA GLU A 621 -16.89 -42.59 9.09
C GLU A 621 -17.88 -41.78 8.24
N LYS A 622 -18.56 -40.81 8.87
CA LYS A 622 -19.48 -39.91 8.17
C LYS A 622 -18.73 -38.92 7.28
N ALA A 623 -17.58 -38.42 7.70
CA ALA A 623 -16.77 -37.52 6.88
C ALA A 623 -16.30 -38.22 5.59
N ASP A 624 -15.74 -39.43 5.69
CA ASP A 624 -15.31 -40.24 4.55
C ASP A 624 -16.46 -40.53 3.57
N LEU A 625 -17.64 -40.86 4.10
CA LEU A 625 -18.85 -41.08 3.29
C LEU A 625 -19.18 -39.84 2.43
N TYR A 626 -19.18 -38.66 3.03
CA TYR A 626 -19.57 -37.42 2.34
C TYR A 626 -18.48 -36.86 1.44
N HIS A 627 -17.19 -37.08 1.75
CA HIS A 627 -16.09 -36.86 0.81
C HIS A 627 -16.28 -37.73 -0.45
N GLY A 628 -16.59 -39.02 -0.26
CA GLY A 628 -16.89 -39.94 -1.37
C GLY A 628 -18.06 -39.47 -2.24
N LYS A 629 -19.15 -38.98 -1.62
CA LYS A 629 -20.29 -38.41 -2.36
C LYS A 629 -19.91 -37.15 -3.16
N ALA A 630 -19.09 -36.26 -2.59
CA ALA A 630 -18.63 -35.05 -3.27
C ALA A 630 -17.83 -35.38 -4.55
N ASP A 631 -16.93 -36.36 -4.47
CA ASP A 631 -16.06 -36.74 -5.59
C ASP A 631 -16.81 -37.49 -6.70
N GLN A 632 -17.79 -38.34 -6.34
CA GLN A 632 -18.65 -39.03 -7.32
C GLN A 632 -19.47 -38.05 -8.17
N HIS A 633 -20.03 -36.98 -7.57
CA HIS A 633 -20.76 -35.96 -8.32
C HIS A 633 -19.85 -35.09 -9.21
N GLN A 634 -18.58 -34.90 -8.83
CA GLN A 634 -17.61 -34.15 -9.63
C GLN A 634 -17.21 -34.93 -10.90
N HIS A 635 -17.08 -36.26 -10.83
CA HIS A 635 -16.82 -37.13 -11.98
C HIS A 635 -18.00 -37.22 -12.97
N ASN A 636 -19.25 -37.26 -12.49
CA ASN A 636 -20.42 -37.35 -13.36
C ASN A 636 -20.68 -36.08 -14.21
N LYS A 637 -20.20 -34.90 -13.77
CA LYS A 637 -20.25 -33.65 -14.57
C LYS A 637 -19.19 -33.57 -15.69
N HIS A 638 -18.12 -34.36 -15.61
CA HIS A 638 -17.10 -34.43 -16.68
C HIS A 638 -17.48 -35.44 -17.77
N SER A 639 -18.21 -36.52 -17.45
CA SER A 639 -18.71 -37.48 -18.45
C SER A 639 -19.90 -36.98 -19.28
N THR A 640 -20.57 -35.89 -18.90
CA THR A 640 -21.71 -35.30 -19.64
C THR A 640 -21.33 -34.09 -20.52
N ARG A 641 -20.04 -33.73 -20.59
CA ARG A 641 -19.50 -32.66 -21.45
C ARG A 641 -18.63 -33.18 -22.61
N VAL A 642 -18.68 -34.48 -22.90
CA VAL A 642 -18.05 -35.11 -24.08
C VAL A 642 -19.08 -35.36 -25.15
#